data_AF-A0A841JP28-F1
#
_entry.id   AF-A0A841JP28-F1
#
_cell.length_a   1.000
_cell.length_b   1.000
_cell.length_c   1.000
_cell.angle_alpha   90.00
_cell.angle_beta   90.00
_cell.angle_gamma   90.00
#
_symmetry.space_group_name_H-M   'P 1'
#
loop_
_entity.id
_entity.type
_entity.pdbx_description
1 polymer ?
#
loop_
_entity_poly.entity_id
_entity_poly.type
_entity_poly.pdbx_seq_one_letter_code
_entity_poly.pdbx_strand_id
1 'polypeptide(L)'
;MKNYIKPDEWSIIEEGFDPQHHQISESIFSLGNGRMGQRANFEEAYSGQSLQGNYVAGVYYPDKTRVGWWKNGYPEYFAKVLNAANWTIIDINLDGEQLDLANCVVSNFRRELNMKQGYLKRNFSAKTANGKAVEVEAIRFCSMVDDEAAAIKYTITPVNFSGNITLTPAIDGDVVNKDSNYDEKFWDEVSKANQPDGGYVLMRTKKTGFEVATGMKFSLLQNGQLIQPQVEAIAREKYVASAITVQAQQGRSISIIKYVANLSSQNHKPENLVANLNDTLNRIVAKGFDTMLAEQAAAWAKKWERNDIIIEGDVSAQQAIRFNIFQLNQTYTGEDDRLNIGPKGFTGEKYGGSTYWDTEAYCVPFYLATADQKVTRNLLLYRYKQLGKAIENGALLGFKDGAALYPMVTMDGTECHNEWEITFEEIHRNGAIAYAIFNYVRYTADEAYLVDYGLEVLIAIARFWSQRVSWSQAKEQYVMLGVTGPNEYENNINNNWYTSTLATWCMGYAMEVIEKVKVADKAKYDALAARINFDEATETSRYQHIIEKMYYGYDEKLQVFLQQDGYLDKEQILVKDLPKADRPLNQKWSWDRILRSCYIKQADVLQGIYFFEDRYDLETIRRNFDFYEPRTVHESSLSPCVHAILAAKLGDEARAYEFYLRTARLDLDDYNNDTEDGCHITSMAGTWMSVVEGFGGMRVRDGKLSFQPFIPEKWSSFSFHIGFRGALLNIRVSKEDVQIRNTSDKETTVLVYGKEQIIDANADLIVKIN
;
A
#
# COMPACT_ATOMS: atom_id res chain seq x y z
N MET A 1 8.08 -9.96 18.29
CA MET A 1 8.42 -8.53 18.26
C MET A 1 9.93 -8.38 18.36
N LYS A 2 10.52 -7.69 17.39
CA LYS A 2 11.97 -7.44 17.28
C LYS A 2 12.18 -5.95 17.47
N ASN A 3 12.83 -5.53 18.56
CA ASN A 3 13.00 -4.12 18.92
C ASN A 3 14.46 -3.67 18.71
N TYR A 4 14.87 -3.54 17.46
CA TYR A 4 16.23 -3.13 17.07
C TYR A 4 16.29 -1.77 16.36
N ILE A 5 15.13 -1.21 16.00
CA ILE A 5 15.00 0.13 15.42
C ILE A 5 15.09 1.19 16.53
N LYS A 6 15.98 2.17 16.39
CA LYS A 6 16.09 3.28 17.33
C LYS A 6 14.98 4.29 17.10
N PRO A 7 14.27 4.75 18.15
CA PRO A 7 13.30 5.84 18.02
C PRO A 7 13.96 7.15 17.59
N ASP A 8 13.45 7.73 16.51
CA ASP A 8 13.79 9.06 16.00
C ASP A 8 12.58 9.60 15.23
N GLU A 9 12.32 10.90 15.33
CA GLU A 9 11.12 11.50 14.77
C GLU A 9 11.04 11.50 13.24
N TRP A 10 12.19 11.48 12.55
CA TRP A 10 12.28 11.66 11.09
C TRP A 10 13.09 10.58 10.39
N SER A 11 13.73 9.70 11.15
CA SER A 11 14.56 8.63 10.61
C SER A 11 14.19 7.27 11.19
N ILE A 12 14.28 6.24 10.34
CA ILE A 12 14.38 4.86 10.81
C ILE A 12 15.86 4.52 10.90
N ILE A 13 16.32 4.10 12.08
CA ILE A 13 17.74 3.90 12.37
C ILE A 13 17.98 2.48 12.87
N GLU A 14 18.87 1.76 12.21
CA GLU A 14 19.46 0.49 12.67
C GLU A 14 20.93 0.75 13.03
N GLU A 15 21.34 0.35 14.25
CA GLU A 15 22.72 0.43 14.71
C GLU A 15 23.24 -0.97 15.07
N GLY A 16 24.44 -1.29 14.60
CA GLY A 16 24.95 -2.67 14.59
C GLY A 16 24.37 -3.48 13.43
N PHE A 17 25.10 -4.52 13.02
CA PHE A 17 24.66 -5.41 11.95
C PHE A 17 24.40 -6.80 12.50
N ASP A 18 23.14 -7.23 12.41
CA ASP A 18 22.73 -8.61 12.70
C ASP A 18 22.21 -9.26 11.40
N PRO A 19 22.92 -10.26 10.85
CA PRO A 19 22.50 -10.97 9.63
C PRO A 19 21.08 -11.57 9.72
N GLN A 20 20.60 -11.92 10.92
CA GLN A 20 19.27 -12.52 11.11
C GLN A 20 18.13 -11.52 10.87
N HIS A 21 18.41 -10.21 11.03
CA HIS A 21 17.42 -9.16 10.77
C HIS A 21 17.46 -8.67 9.33
N HIS A 22 18.45 -9.08 8.52
CA HIS A 22 18.75 -8.45 7.23
C HIS A 22 17.54 -8.38 6.27
N GLN A 23 16.77 -9.47 6.09
CA GLN A 23 15.62 -9.46 5.18
C GLN A 23 14.46 -8.55 5.65
N ILE A 24 14.28 -8.38 6.96
CA ILE A 24 13.30 -7.46 7.54
C ILE A 24 13.77 -6.02 7.32
N SER A 25 15.04 -5.80 7.64
CA SER A 25 15.80 -4.59 7.41
C SER A 25 15.76 -4.13 5.94
N GLU A 26 15.85 -5.05 4.99
CA GLU A 26 15.66 -4.79 3.55
C GLU A 26 14.26 -4.28 3.22
N SER A 27 13.22 -4.82 3.86
CA SER A 27 11.83 -4.35 3.70
C SER A 27 11.63 -2.95 4.28
N ILE A 28 11.97 -2.76 5.56
CA ILE A 28 11.71 -1.52 6.31
C ILE A 28 12.39 -0.32 5.64
N PHE A 29 13.61 -0.50 5.15
CA PHE A 29 14.42 0.58 4.58
C PHE A 29 14.22 0.73 3.06
N SER A 30 13.21 0.09 2.47
CA SER A 30 12.90 0.16 1.04
C SER A 30 12.64 1.60 0.58
N LEU A 31 13.05 1.90 -0.65
CA LEU A 31 12.82 3.17 -1.31
C LEU A 31 11.87 3.02 -2.50
N GLY A 32 11.10 4.06 -2.81
CA GLY A 32 10.23 4.13 -3.98
C GLY A 32 9.80 5.56 -4.30
N ASN A 33 9.22 5.76 -5.48
CA ASN A 33 8.77 7.07 -5.96
C ASN A 33 7.46 7.02 -6.76
N GLY A 34 6.68 5.94 -6.62
CA GLY A 34 5.45 5.68 -7.38
C GLY A 34 5.67 5.12 -8.79
N ARG A 35 6.88 5.25 -9.36
CA ARG A 35 7.25 4.72 -10.68
C ARG A 35 8.09 3.45 -10.59
N MET A 36 8.93 3.37 -9.57
CA MET A 36 9.75 2.21 -9.24
C MET A 36 9.99 2.12 -7.73
N GLY A 37 10.45 0.95 -7.29
CA GLY A 37 10.98 0.80 -5.94
C GLY A 37 12.07 -0.26 -5.83
N GLN A 38 12.78 -0.20 -4.72
CA GLN A 38 14.00 -0.96 -4.47
C GLN A 38 14.08 -1.29 -2.98
N ARG A 39 14.13 -2.57 -2.65
CA ARG A 39 14.42 -3.05 -1.29
C ARG A 39 15.79 -2.54 -0.83
N ALA A 40 16.01 -2.44 0.47
CA ALA A 40 17.29 -2.00 1.03
C ALA A 40 18.45 -3.02 0.93
N ASN A 41 18.52 -3.77 -0.18
CA ASN A 41 19.64 -4.63 -0.54
C ASN A 41 20.94 -3.81 -0.58
N PHE A 42 22.04 -4.39 -0.15
CA PHE A 42 23.36 -3.75 -0.19
C PHE A 42 23.85 -3.53 -1.63
N GLU A 43 24.65 -2.49 -1.83
CA GLU A 43 25.29 -2.19 -3.11
C GLU A 43 26.41 -3.19 -3.42
N GLU A 44 27.24 -3.49 -2.41
CA GLU A 44 28.27 -4.51 -2.49
C GLU A 44 27.72 -5.94 -2.28
N ALA A 45 28.58 -6.93 -2.54
CA ALA A 45 28.27 -8.33 -2.33
C ALA A 45 27.77 -8.62 -0.90
N TYR A 46 26.75 -9.47 -0.81
CA TYR A 46 26.26 -10.03 0.43
C TYR A 46 25.83 -11.47 0.20
N SER A 47 26.56 -12.43 0.76
CA SER A 47 26.27 -13.87 0.57
C SER A 47 25.32 -14.47 1.62
N GLY A 48 24.87 -13.66 2.59
CA GLY A 48 23.90 -14.06 3.60
C GLY A 48 22.46 -14.13 3.06
N GLN A 49 21.50 -14.40 3.95
CA GLN A 49 20.08 -14.42 3.59
C GLN A 49 19.59 -13.02 3.21
N SER A 50 19.08 -12.89 1.99
CA SER A 50 18.58 -11.65 1.38
C SER A 50 17.38 -11.97 0.49
N LEU A 51 16.51 -10.99 0.27
CA LEU A 51 15.50 -11.01 -0.78
C LEU A 51 15.78 -9.84 -1.71
N GLN A 52 16.35 -10.13 -2.88
CA GLN A 52 16.56 -9.13 -3.91
C GLN A 52 15.20 -8.65 -4.44
N GLY A 53 14.99 -7.34 -4.49
CA GLY A 53 13.73 -6.80 -5.02
C GLY A 53 13.88 -5.42 -5.62
N ASN A 54 13.62 -5.36 -6.91
CA ASN A 54 13.53 -4.17 -7.73
C ASN A 54 12.22 -4.22 -8.51
N TYR A 55 11.41 -3.17 -8.46
CA TYR A 55 10.07 -3.23 -9.05
C TYR A 55 9.83 -2.01 -9.93
N VAL A 56 9.30 -2.23 -11.14
CA VAL A 56 8.89 -1.17 -12.06
C VAL A 56 7.37 -1.17 -12.14
N ALA A 57 6.76 -0.03 -11.86
CA ALA A 57 5.32 0.08 -11.72
C ALA A 57 4.59 -0.27 -13.02
N GLY A 58 3.51 -1.05 -12.91
CA GLY A 58 2.69 -1.49 -14.04
C GLY A 58 3.30 -2.61 -14.90
N VAL A 59 4.50 -3.09 -14.56
CA VAL A 59 5.14 -4.22 -15.24
C VAL A 59 4.86 -5.50 -14.46
N TYR A 60 4.06 -6.38 -15.06
CA TYR A 60 3.63 -7.63 -14.43
C TYR A 60 3.77 -8.83 -15.37
N TYR A 61 3.64 -10.02 -14.80
CA TYR A 61 3.66 -11.29 -15.50
C TYR A 61 2.46 -12.17 -15.11
N PRO A 62 1.76 -12.78 -16.09
CA PRO A 62 0.69 -13.75 -15.85
C PRO A 62 1.33 -15.12 -15.58
N ASP A 63 1.65 -15.38 -14.32
CA ASP A 63 2.18 -16.67 -13.91
C ASP A 63 1.06 -17.71 -13.91
N LYS A 64 1.29 -18.89 -14.48
CA LYS A 64 0.21 -19.85 -14.71
C LYS A 64 -0.36 -20.29 -13.35
N THR A 65 -1.69 -20.36 -13.26
CA THR A 65 -2.37 -20.76 -12.02
C THR A 65 -1.92 -22.14 -11.57
N ARG A 66 -1.50 -22.24 -10.31
CA ARG A 66 -1.14 -23.49 -9.64
C ARG A 66 -2.17 -23.78 -8.56
N VAL A 67 -2.92 -24.86 -8.72
CA VAL A 67 -3.92 -25.32 -7.75
C VAL A 67 -3.83 -26.84 -7.60
N GLY A 68 -4.23 -27.36 -6.43
CA GLY A 68 -4.36 -28.80 -6.24
C GLY A 68 -5.49 -29.40 -7.08
N TRP A 69 -6.63 -28.71 -7.14
CA TRP A 69 -7.83 -29.15 -7.86
C TRP A 69 -8.50 -27.97 -8.55
N TRP A 70 -8.70 -28.08 -9.87
CA TRP A 70 -9.36 -27.03 -10.65
C TRP A 70 -10.85 -26.90 -10.31
N LYS A 71 -11.35 -25.67 -10.27
CA LYS A 71 -12.77 -25.33 -10.17
C LYS A 71 -13.17 -24.47 -11.37
N ASN A 72 -14.33 -24.73 -11.95
CA ASN A 72 -14.84 -23.90 -13.04
C ASN A 72 -15.00 -22.46 -12.54
N GLY A 73 -14.46 -21.51 -13.29
CA GLY A 73 -14.39 -20.10 -12.90
C GLY A 73 -13.02 -19.66 -12.36
N TYR A 74 -12.09 -20.59 -12.07
CA TYR A 74 -10.74 -20.18 -11.68
C TYR A 74 -10.02 -19.42 -12.78
N PRO A 75 -9.19 -18.43 -12.41
CA PRO A 75 -8.40 -17.70 -13.38
C PRO A 75 -7.27 -18.58 -13.92
N GLU A 76 -6.88 -18.34 -15.17
CA GLU A 76 -5.81 -19.10 -15.84
C GLU A 76 -4.41 -18.72 -15.36
N TYR A 77 -4.27 -17.54 -14.73
CA TYR A 77 -3.01 -17.03 -14.21
C TYR A 77 -3.21 -16.24 -12.90
N PHE A 78 -2.13 -16.13 -12.13
CA PHE A 78 -1.97 -15.17 -11.04
C PHE A 78 -0.98 -14.10 -11.51
N ALA A 79 -1.43 -12.86 -11.68
CA ALA A 79 -0.56 -11.77 -12.11
C ALA A 79 0.32 -11.28 -10.95
N LYS A 80 1.59 -11.00 -11.26
CA LYS A 80 2.59 -10.52 -10.28
C LYS A 80 3.47 -9.43 -10.85
N VAL A 81 3.75 -8.39 -10.08
CA VAL A 81 4.85 -7.44 -10.35
C VAL A 81 6.17 -8.19 -10.27
N LEU A 82 7.04 -7.92 -11.24
CA LEU A 82 8.29 -8.65 -11.39
C LEU A 82 9.43 -8.00 -10.60
N ASN A 83 10.32 -8.86 -10.10
CA ASN A 83 11.68 -8.40 -9.81
C ASN A 83 12.32 -8.00 -11.16
N ALA A 84 12.73 -6.74 -11.26
CA ALA A 84 13.34 -6.13 -12.43
C ALA A 84 14.87 -6.11 -12.30
N ALA A 85 15.56 -5.57 -13.31
CA ALA A 85 17.02 -5.56 -13.32
C ALA A 85 17.59 -4.83 -12.09
N ASN A 86 18.52 -5.49 -11.40
CA ASN A 86 19.17 -4.92 -10.24
C ASN A 86 20.20 -3.88 -10.66
N TRP A 87 19.86 -2.63 -10.37
CA TRP A 87 20.69 -1.48 -10.68
C TRP A 87 21.54 -0.99 -9.50
N THR A 88 21.42 -1.53 -8.29
CA THR A 88 22.15 -1.03 -7.12
C THR A 88 23.59 -1.53 -7.03
N ILE A 89 23.95 -2.54 -7.82
CA ILE A 89 25.22 -3.27 -7.70
C ILE A 89 26.43 -2.35 -7.88
N ILE A 90 27.31 -2.36 -6.88
CA ILE A 90 28.66 -1.80 -6.87
C ILE A 90 29.53 -2.82 -6.13
N ASP A 91 30.01 -3.83 -6.85
CA ASP A 91 30.88 -4.85 -6.26
C ASP A 91 32.26 -4.27 -5.95
N ILE A 92 32.82 -4.64 -4.79
CA ILE A 92 34.09 -4.10 -4.30
C ILE A 92 35.07 -5.25 -4.06
N ASN A 93 36.25 -5.14 -4.69
CA ASN A 93 37.36 -6.06 -4.52
C ASN A 93 38.61 -5.30 -4.03
N LEU A 94 39.26 -5.83 -2.98
CA LEU A 94 40.42 -5.23 -2.30
C LEU A 94 41.66 -6.12 -2.51
N ASP A 95 42.51 -5.83 -3.50
CA ASP A 95 43.57 -6.72 -4.06
C ASP A 95 43.21 -8.21 -4.07
N GLY A 96 42.14 -8.59 -4.76
CA GLY A 96 41.72 -9.98 -4.93
C GLY A 96 40.73 -10.47 -3.87
N GLU A 97 40.46 -9.71 -2.81
CA GLU A 97 39.51 -10.11 -1.76
C GLU A 97 38.17 -9.34 -1.87
N GLN A 98 37.05 -10.06 -1.94
CA GLN A 98 35.71 -9.45 -2.04
C GLN A 98 35.29 -8.82 -0.70
N LEU A 99 34.75 -7.60 -0.75
CA LEU A 99 34.03 -7.03 0.38
C LEU A 99 32.63 -7.65 0.42
N ASP A 100 32.41 -8.53 1.39
CA ASP A 100 31.13 -9.18 1.65
C ASP A 100 30.83 -9.15 3.15
N LEU A 101 29.79 -8.41 3.54
CA LEU A 101 29.47 -8.19 4.95
C LEU A 101 29.02 -9.45 5.69
N ALA A 102 28.59 -10.50 4.99
CA ALA A 102 28.32 -11.80 5.61
C ALA A 102 29.59 -12.49 6.11
N ASN A 103 30.74 -12.16 5.51
CA ASN A 103 32.04 -12.78 5.77
C ASN A 103 33.06 -11.81 6.42
N CYS A 104 32.67 -10.56 6.68
CA CYS A 104 33.52 -9.55 7.32
C CYS A 104 33.23 -9.41 8.81
N VAL A 105 34.21 -8.93 9.57
CA VAL A 105 33.95 -8.36 10.89
C VAL A 105 33.44 -6.93 10.69
N VAL A 106 32.15 -6.72 10.93
CA VAL A 106 31.47 -5.44 10.76
C VAL A 106 31.42 -4.68 12.08
N SER A 107 31.73 -3.39 12.06
CA SER A 107 31.66 -2.47 13.20
C SER A 107 31.19 -1.10 12.75
N ASN A 108 30.77 -0.25 13.70
CA ASN A 108 30.23 1.09 13.42
C ASN A 108 29.12 1.10 12.37
N PHE A 109 28.37 0.00 12.25
CA PHE A 109 27.28 -0.11 11.29
C PHE A 109 26.13 0.79 11.73
N ARG A 110 25.70 1.67 10.82
CA ARG A 110 24.49 2.46 10.98
C ARG A 110 23.78 2.57 9.64
N ARG A 111 22.53 2.13 9.57
CA ARG A 111 21.63 2.37 8.43
C ARG A 111 20.53 3.34 8.84
N GLU A 112 20.26 4.31 8.00
CA GLU A 112 19.30 5.38 8.22
C GLU A 112 18.42 5.56 6.98
N LEU A 113 17.12 5.35 7.13
CA LEU A 113 16.13 5.86 6.17
C LEU A 113 15.67 7.22 6.67
N ASN A 114 16.12 8.30 6.02
CA ASN A 114 15.69 9.65 6.34
C ASN A 114 14.36 9.95 5.62
N MET A 115 13.26 9.96 6.36
CA MET A 115 11.92 10.13 5.79
C MET A 115 11.63 11.58 5.42
N LYS A 116 12.30 12.54 6.09
CA LYS A 116 12.13 13.97 5.84
C LYS A 116 12.64 14.38 4.46
N GLN A 117 13.79 13.83 4.05
CA GLN A 117 14.46 14.15 2.79
C GLN A 117 14.40 13.01 1.77
N GLY A 118 13.94 11.82 2.16
CA GLY A 118 13.69 10.69 1.26
C GLY A 118 14.94 10.03 0.70
N TYR A 119 15.91 9.72 1.54
CA TYR A 119 17.11 8.97 1.16
C TYR A 119 17.41 7.82 2.15
N LEU A 120 18.13 6.82 1.65
CA LEU A 120 18.75 5.77 2.45
C LEU A 120 20.24 6.05 2.58
N LYS A 121 20.74 6.09 3.81
CA LYS A 121 22.16 6.22 4.13
C LYS A 121 22.65 5.01 4.92
N ARG A 122 23.85 4.51 4.60
CA ARG A 122 24.50 3.43 5.34
C ARG A 122 25.96 3.78 5.58
N ASN A 123 26.42 3.61 6.80
CA ASN A 123 27.83 3.76 7.19
C ASN A 123 28.28 2.50 7.89
N PHE A 124 29.50 2.04 7.64
CA PHE A 124 30.09 0.91 8.37
C PHE A 124 31.60 0.88 8.22
N SER A 125 32.24 0.20 9.17
CA SER A 125 33.61 -0.26 9.06
C SER A 125 33.60 -1.77 8.87
N ALA A 126 34.32 -2.29 7.88
CA ALA A 126 34.43 -3.71 7.61
C ALA A 126 35.89 -4.15 7.60
N LYS A 127 36.18 -5.27 8.26
CA LYS A 127 37.47 -5.96 8.18
C LYS A 127 37.28 -7.31 7.52
N THR A 128 37.97 -7.51 6.40
CA THR A 128 37.94 -8.75 5.63
C THR A 128 38.70 -9.89 6.33
N ALA A 129 38.61 -11.11 5.79
CA ALA A 129 39.28 -12.29 6.34
C ALA A 129 40.81 -12.17 6.34
N ASN A 130 41.40 -11.53 5.32
CA ASN A 130 42.84 -11.25 5.27
C ASN A 130 43.23 -9.99 6.07
N GLY A 131 42.27 -9.37 6.76
CA GLY A 131 42.51 -8.28 7.71
C GLY A 131 42.58 -6.88 7.11
N LYS A 132 42.22 -6.70 5.84
CA LYS A 132 42.06 -5.37 5.24
C LYS A 132 40.84 -4.69 5.84
N ALA A 133 41.01 -3.44 6.26
CA ALA A 133 39.96 -2.65 6.88
C ALA A 133 39.58 -1.47 5.98
N VAL A 134 38.28 -1.26 5.83
CA VAL A 134 37.69 -0.16 5.07
C VAL A 134 36.59 0.52 5.88
N GLU A 135 36.40 1.81 5.63
CA GLU A 135 35.22 2.57 6.03
C GLU A 135 34.40 2.89 4.80
N VAL A 136 33.08 2.72 4.90
CA VAL A 136 32.14 2.95 3.80
C VAL A 136 31.03 3.89 4.24
N GLU A 137 30.70 4.83 3.36
CA GLU A 137 29.46 5.62 3.39
C GLU A 137 28.74 5.47 2.05
N ALA A 138 27.50 5.00 2.07
CA ALA A 138 26.62 4.90 0.90
C ALA A 138 25.36 5.74 1.13
N ILE A 139 25.01 6.58 0.16
CA ILE A 139 23.76 7.35 0.16
C ILE A 139 23.05 7.09 -1.17
N ARG A 140 21.76 6.74 -1.13
CA ARG A 140 20.94 6.55 -2.32
C ARG A 140 19.50 7.02 -2.16
N PHE A 141 18.85 7.30 -3.28
CA PHE A 141 17.44 7.66 -3.34
C PHE A 141 16.82 7.31 -4.71
N CYS A 142 15.52 6.99 -4.71
CA CYS A 142 14.69 7.00 -5.91
C CYS A 142 14.09 8.40 -6.02
N SER A 143 14.36 9.10 -7.13
CA SER A 143 14.03 10.52 -7.25
C SER A 143 12.52 10.72 -7.42
N MET A 144 11.94 11.62 -6.63
CA MET A 144 10.54 12.06 -6.75
C MET A 144 10.33 13.07 -7.88
N VAL A 145 11.40 13.72 -8.35
CA VAL A 145 11.34 14.78 -9.38
C VAL A 145 11.61 14.21 -10.77
N ASP A 146 12.71 13.49 -10.89
CA ASP A 146 13.02 12.61 -12.03
C ASP A 146 12.50 11.20 -11.71
N ASP A 147 11.22 10.93 -11.94
CA ASP A 147 10.50 9.73 -11.47
C ASP A 147 11.01 8.41 -12.09
N GLU A 148 11.70 8.47 -13.22
CA GLU A 148 12.34 7.32 -13.85
C GLU A 148 13.79 7.09 -13.38
N ALA A 149 14.31 7.92 -12.47
CA ALA A 149 15.72 7.95 -12.11
C ALA A 149 16.02 7.69 -10.63
N ALA A 150 17.21 7.14 -10.37
CA ALA A 150 17.79 6.97 -9.05
C ALA A 150 19.27 7.36 -9.06
N ALA A 151 19.84 7.61 -7.89
CA ALA A 151 21.26 7.90 -7.76
C ALA A 151 21.84 7.26 -6.49
N ILE A 152 23.10 6.83 -6.59
CA ILE A 152 23.90 6.28 -5.49
C ILE A 152 25.22 7.04 -5.43
N LYS A 153 25.62 7.48 -4.25
CA LYS A 153 26.98 7.91 -3.93
C LYS A 153 27.57 6.93 -2.94
N TYR A 154 28.57 6.17 -3.37
CA TYR A 154 29.25 5.16 -2.56
C TYR A 154 30.70 5.58 -2.36
N THR A 155 31.10 5.80 -1.12
CA THR A 155 32.45 6.25 -0.74
C THR A 155 33.11 5.20 0.12
N ILE A 156 34.31 4.78 -0.28
CA ILE A 156 35.14 3.81 0.43
C ILE A 156 36.50 4.43 0.78
N THR A 157 36.95 4.21 2.03
CA THR A 157 38.24 4.68 2.53
C THR A 157 39.05 3.50 3.08
N PRO A 158 40.22 3.17 2.51
CA PRO A 158 41.14 2.17 3.08
C PRO A 158 41.71 2.65 4.41
N VAL A 159 41.60 1.83 5.46
CA VAL A 159 42.01 2.23 6.81
C VAL A 159 43.45 1.81 7.12
N ASN A 160 43.84 0.60 6.71
CA ASN A 160 45.12 -0.02 7.09
C ASN A 160 45.94 -0.56 5.91
N PHE A 161 45.61 -0.19 4.68
CA PHE A 161 46.34 -0.63 3.48
C PHE A 161 46.35 0.43 2.38
N SER A 162 47.31 0.30 1.48
CA SER A 162 47.32 0.92 0.15
C SER A 162 47.46 -0.20 -0.87
N GLY A 163 46.83 -0.08 -2.04
CA GLY A 163 46.76 -1.15 -3.02
C GLY A 163 45.65 -0.92 -4.05
N ASN A 164 45.36 -1.93 -4.84
CA ASN A 164 44.27 -1.90 -5.81
C ASN A 164 42.93 -2.07 -5.11
N ILE A 165 42.02 -1.14 -5.38
CA ILE A 165 40.59 -1.34 -5.19
C ILE A 165 39.95 -1.40 -6.57
N THR A 166 39.21 -2.48 -6.84
CA THR A 166 38.38 -2.58 -8.03
C THR A 166 36.92 -2.35 -7.62
N LEU A 167 36.31 -1.31 -8.20
CA LEU A 167 34.88 -1.03 -8.09
C LEU A 167 34.21 -1.51 -9.38
N THR A 168 33.15 -2.29 -9.25
CA THR A 168 32.43 -2.87 -10.40
C THR A 168 30.95 -2.48 -10.32
N PRO A 169 30.57 -1.25 -10.70
CA PRO A 169 29.16 -0.92 -10.95
C PRO A 169 28.60 -1.84 -12.04
N ALA A 170 27.43 -2.42 -11.77
CA ALA A 170 26.77 -3.34 -12.68
C ALA A 170 25.26 -3.12 -12.77
N ILE A 171 24.67 -3.67 -13.83
CA ILE A 171 23.23 -3.93 -13.92
C ILE A 171 23.06 -5.41 -14.20
N ASP A 172 22.25 -6.07 -13.38
CA ASP A 172 21.94 -7.48 -13.52
C ASP A 172 20.45 -7.69 -13.80
N GLY A 173 20.12 -8.00 -15.05
CA GLY A 173 18.78 -8.39 -15.49
C GLY A 173 18.52 -9.90 -15.38
N ASP A 174 19.49 -10.72 -14.95
CA ASP A 174 19.33 -12.18 -14.82
C ASP A 174 18.66 -12.59 -13.50
N VAL A 175 17.58 -11.90 -13.16
CA VAL A 175 16.88 -11.99 -11.87
C VAL A 175 15.85 -13.11 -11.82
N VAL A 176 15.44 -13.45 -10.60
CA VAL A 176 14.38 -14.41 -10.29
C VAL A 176 13.35 -13.75 -9.38
N ASN A 177 12.12 -14.25 -9.44
CA ASN A 177 11.10 -14.01 -8.42
C ASN A 177 11.08 -15.22 -7.46
N LYS A 178 11.24 -14.97 -6.16
CA LYS A 178 11.16 -16.00 -5.10
C LYS A 178 9.81 -16.72 -5.12
N ASP A 179 8.75 -16.04 -5.52
CA ASP A 179 7.39 -16.57 -5.49
C ASP A 179 6.91 -17.22 -6.81
N SER A 180 7.78 -17.42 -7.80
CA SER A 180 7.45 -18.07 -9.08
C SER A 180 6.79 -19.45 -8.88
N ASN A 181 5.67 -19.70 -9.57
CA ASN A 181 4.90 -20.93 -9.40
C ASN A 181 5.63 -22.17 -9.94
N TYR A 182 6.53 -21.97 -10.91
CA TYR A 182 7.21 -23.02 -11.69
C TYR A 182 8.72 -22.80 -11.83
N ASP A 183 9.33 -22.01 -10.95
CA ASP A 183 10.76 -21.68 -10.94
C ASP A 183 11.29 -21.10 -12.27
N GLU A 184 10.39 -20.54 -13.09
CA GLU A 184 10.73 -19.91 -14.36
C GLU A 184 11.27 -18.48 -14.15
N LYS A 185 12.31 -18.10 -14.90
CA LYS A 185 12.69 -16.67 -15.07
C LYS A 185 11.74 -15.98 -16.04
N PHE A 186 11.29 -14.77 -15.70
CA PHE A 186 10.24 -14.08 -16.46
C PHE A 186 10.73 -13.13 -17.57
N TRP A 187 12.03 -12.92 -17.67
CA TRP A 187 12.65 -11.94 -18.57
C TRP A 187 13.53 -12.59 -19.65
N ASP A 188 13.43 -12.07 -20.87
CA ASP A 188 14.35 -12.32 -21.97
C ASP A 188 15.21 -11.06 -22.25
N GLU A 189 16.46 -11.25 -22.69
CA GLU A 189 17.29 -10.15 -23.18
C GLU A 189 16.82 -9.72 -24.57
N VAL A 190 16.55 -8.43 -24.77
CA VAL A 190 16.33 -7.83 -26.10
C VAL A 190 17.64 -7.27 -26.64
N SER A 191 18.33 -6.45 -25.85
CA SER A 191 19.64 -5.90 -26.18
C SER A 191 20.37 -5.44 -24.93
N LYS A 192 21.68 -5.23 -25.06
CA LYS A 192 22.53 -4.61 -24.03
C LYS A 192 23.68 -3.88 -24.69
N ALA A 193 24.24 -2.91 -23.98
CA ALA A 193 25.49 -2.28 -24.40
C ALA A 193 26.29 -1.80 -23.20
N ASN A 194 27.62 -1.90 -23.31
CA ASN A 194 28.56 -1.24 -22.42
C ASN A 194 29.05 0.05 -23.06
N GLN A 195 29.25 1.07 -22.25
CA GLN A 195 29.85 2.35 -22.60
C GLN A 195 31.01 2.62 -21.62
N PRO A 196 31.99 3.48 -21.97
CA PRO A 196 33.12 3.76 -21.07
C PRO A 196 32.70 4.31 -19.70
N ASP A 197 31.58 5.02 -19.63
CA ASP A 197 31.02 5.65 -18.45
C ASP A 197 29.75 4.93 -17.94
N GLY A 198 29.40 3.75 -18.44
CA GLY A 198 28.15 3.08 -18.05
C GLY A 198 27.71 1.94 -18.96
N GLY A 199 26.40 1.75 -19.06
CA GLY A 199 25.80 0.70 -19.88
C GLY A 199 24.32 0.50 -19.61
N TYR A 200 23.68 -0.37 -20.36
CA TYR A 200 22.27 -0.71 -20.16
C TYR A 200 21.97 -2.16 -20.50
N VAL A 201 20.86 -2.66 -19.95
CA VAL A 201 20.15 -3.86 -20.39
C VAL A 201 18.72 -3.48 -20.77
N LEU A 202 18.24 -4.02 -21.89
CA LEU A 202 16.85 -3.95 -22.30
C LEU A 202 16.26 -5.35 -22.19
N MET A 203 15.30 -5.50 -21.30
CA MET A 203 14.68 -6.76 -20.94
C MET A 203 13.23 -6.76 -21.41
N ARG A 204 12.73 -7.91 -21.87
CA ARG A 204 11.32 -8.10 -22.24
C ARG A 204 10.69 -9.22 -21.43
N THR A 205 9.50 -8.97 -20.88
CA THR A 205 8.72 -10.01 -20.20
C THR A 205 8.24 -11.06 -21.19
N LYS A 206 8.43 -12.36 -20.92
CA LYS A 206 8.15 -13.43 -21.89
C LYS A 206 6.71 -13.50 -22.41
N LYS A 207 5.72 -13.25 -21.54
CA LYS A 207 4.29 -13.42 -21.88
C LYS A 207 3.58 -12.11 -22.20
N THR A 208 3.83 -11.06 -21.41
CA THR A 208 3.18 -9.76 -21.54
C THR A 208 3.86 -8.83 -22.54
N GLY A 209 5.11 -9.13 -22.94
CA GLY A 209 5.85 -8.34 -23.91
C GLY A 209 6.24 -6.92 -23.46
N PHE A 210 6.07 -6.58 -22.17
CA PHE A 210 6.57 -5.32 -21.64
C PHE A 210 8.09 -5.27 -21.76
N GLU A 211 8.61 -4.13 -22.19
CA GLU A 211 10.04 -3.88 -22.24
C GLU A 211 10.46 -2.89 -21.17
N VAL A 212 11.57 -3.18 -20.50
CA VAL A 212 12.17 -2.31 -19.50
C VAL A 212 13.64 -2.11 -19.85
N ALA A 213 14.00 -0.84 -20.07
CA ALA A 213 15.36 -0.41 -20.30
C ALA A 213 15.94 0.11 -18.97
N THR A 214 16.87 -0.64 -18.39
CA THR A 214 17.61 -0.24 -17.18
C THR A 214 19.01 0.16 -17.59
N GLY A 215 19.38 1.41 -17.33
CA GLY A 215 20.67 1.96 -17.69
C GLY A 215 21.37 2.65 -16.53
N MET A 216 22.68 2.74 -16.62
CA MET A 216 23.52 3.43 -15.65
C MET A 216 24.56 4.30 -16.35
N LYS A 217 24.92 5.39 -15.68
CA LYS A 217 26.16 6.12 -15.89
C LYS A 217 26.87 6.33 -14.57
N PHE A 218 28.19 6.42 -14.57
CA PHE A 218 28.93 6.67 -13.34
C PHE A 218 30.07 7.68 -13.52
N SER A 219 30.47 8.27 -12.40
CA SER A 219 31.66 9.10 -12.29
C SER A 219 32.45 8.69 -11.06
N LEU A 220 33.77 8.88 -11.10
CA LEU A 220 34.68 8.44 -10.05
C LEU A 220 35.44 9.62 -9.48
N LEU A 221 35.47 9.74 -8.16
CA LEU A 221 36.23 10.75 -7.44
C LEU A 221 37.29 10.09 -6.57
N GLN A 222 38.50 10.61 -6.57
CA GLN A 222 39.55 10.26 -5.61
C GLN A 222 39.88 11.48 -4.79
N ASN A 223 39.66 11.41 -3.47
CA ASN A 223 39.75 12.56 -2.55
C ASN A 223 38.94 13.78 -3.02
N GLY A 224 37.74 13.56 -3.55
CA GLY A 224 36.84 14.62 -4.03
C GLY A 224 37.21 15.22 -5.40
N GLN A 225 38.26 14.75 -6.06
CA GLN A 225 38.61 15.16 -7.41
C GLN A 225 38.16 14.11 -8.43
N LEU A 226 37.49 14.56 -9.50
CA LEU A 226 37.09 13.70 -10.61
C LEU A 226 38.32 13.08 -11.28
N ILE A 227 38.30 11.77 -11.49
CA ILE A 227 39.36 11.04 -12.19
C ILE A 227 38.77 10.26 -13.37
N GLN A 228 39.62 9.98 -14.36
CA GLN A 228 39.30 9.12 -15.51
C GLN A 228 40.11 7.83 -15.41
N PRO A 229 39.59 6.79 -14.73
CA PRO A 229 40.30 5.53 -14.58
C PRO A 229 40.26 4.72 -15.89
N GLN A 230 41.12 3.70 -15.98
CA GLN A 230 40.92 2.65 -16.98
C GLN A 230 39.70 1.82 -16.59
N VAL A 231 38.85 1.55 -17.58
CA VAL A 231 37.60 0.81 -17.42
C VAL A 231 37.67 -0.45 -18.27
N GLU A 232 37.46 -1.59 -17.63
CA GLU A 232 37.28 -2.88 -18.31
C GLU A 232 35.78 -3.20 -18.39
N ALA A 233 35.26 -3.34 -19.59
CA ALA A 233 33.87 -3.71 -19.82
C ALA A 233 33.68 -5.22 -19.58
N ILE A 234 32.73 -5.56 -18.70
CA ILE A 234 32.28 -6.93 -18.47
C ILE A 234 30.86 -7.05 -19.02
N ALA A 235 30.61 -8.05 -19.83
CA ALA A 235 29.28 -8.34 -20.36
C ALA A 235 29.05 -9.85 -20.43
N ARG A 236 27.87 -10.27 -19.99
CA ARG A 236 27.33 -11.63 -20.20
C ARG A 236 25.83 -11.53 -20.47
N GLU A 237 25.14 -12.64 -20.67
CA GLU A 237 23.68 -12.61 -20.84
C GLU A 237 23.00 -11.85 -19.68
N LYS A 238 22.13 -10.91 -20.04
CA LYS A 238 21.35 -10.01 -19.18
C LYS A 238 22.16 -9.16 -18.20
N TYR A 239 23.47 -9.02 -18.41
CA TYR A 239 24.36 -8.37 -17.45
C TYR A 239 25.39 -7.49 -18.14
N VAL A 240 25.54 -6.27 -17.61
CA VAL A 240 26.56 -5.30 -18.01
C VAL A 240 27.25 -4.75 -16.76
N ALA A 241 28.57 -4.61 -16.81
CA ALA A 241 29.34 -4.00 -15.75
C ALA A 241 30.62 -3.32 -16.28
N SER A 242 31.20 -2.49 -15.43
CA SER A 242 32.44 -1.79 -15.69
C SER A 242 33.37 -2.02 -14.51
N ALA A 243 34.44 -2.81 -14.69
CA ALA A 243 35.46 -3.00 -13.66
C ALA A 243 36.45 -1.84 -13.70
N ILE A 244 36.59 -1.15 -12.57
CA ILE A 244 37.35 0.09 -12.44
C ILE A 244 38.40 -0.11 -11.35
N THR A 245 39.66 -0.27 -11.75
CA THR A 245 40.76 -0.47 -10.80
C THR A 245 41.47 0.85 -10.49
N VAL A 246 41.53 1.19 -9.21
CA VAL A 246 42.13 2.43 -8.70
C VAL A 246 43.26 2.09 -7.74
N GLN A 247 44.37 2.81 -7.87
CA GLN A 247 45.44 2.79 -6.87
C GLN A 247 44.99 3.58 -5.65
N ALA A 248 44.56 2.86 -4.62
CA ALA A 248 44.09 3.42 -3.38
C ALA A 248 45.25 3.67 -2.41
N GLN A 249 45.18 4.79 -1.69
CA GLN A 249 46.11 5.14 -0.63
C GLN A 249 45.38 5.06 0.71
N GLN A 250 46.09 4.60 1.74
CA GLN A 250 45.56 4.57 3.09
C GLN A 250 45.06 5.96 3.51
N GLY A 251 43.86 6.01 4.08
CA GLY A 251 43.21 7.24 4.56
C GLY A 251 42.70 8.17 3.46
N ARG A 252 42.77 7.78 2.19
CA ARG A 252 42.29 8.55 1.04
C ARG A 252 41.05 7.89 0.44
N SER A 253 39.97 8.65 0.33
CA SER A 253 38.68 8.11 -0.09
C SER A 253 38.57 7.98 -1.62
N ILE A 254 37.82 6.98 -2.06
CA ILE A 254 37.38 6.79 -3.43
C ILE A 254 35.86 6.80 -3.41
N SER A 255 35.23 7.63 -4.24
CA SER A 255 33.78 7.70 -4.37
C SER A 255 33.38 7.34 -5.80
N ILE A 256 32.38 6.49 -5.93
CA ILE A 256 31.63 6.32 -7.18
C ILE A 256 30.26 6.97 -7.03
N ILE A 257 29.90 7.82 -7.98
CA ILE A 257 28.54 8.33 -8.13
C ILE A 257 27.92 7.60 -9.32
N LYS A 258 26.88 6.81 -9.06
CA LYS A 258 26.15 6.02 -10.05
C LYS A 258 24.76 6.62 -10.23
N TYR A 259 24.46 7.05 -11.45
CA TYR A 259 23.16 7.50 -11.89
C TYR A 259 22.46 6.38 -12.63
N VAL A 260 21.18 6.19 -12.37
CA VAL A 260 20.38 5.10 -12.92
C VAL A 260 19.10 5.65 -13.51
N ALA A 261 18.64 5.04 -14.61
CA ALA A 261 17.31 5.26 -15.15
C ALA A 261 16.63 3.93 -15.51
N ASN A 262 15.33 3.82 -15.24
CA ASN A 262 14.46 2.70 -15.58
C ASN A 262 13.29 3.21 -16.42
N LEU A 263 13.32 2.93 -17.73
CA LEU A 263 12.23 3.30 -18.64
C LEU A 263 11.43 2.05 -19.01
N SER A 264 10.10 2.19 -19.06
CA SER A 264 9.19 1.09 -19.41
C SER A 264 8.46 1.39 -20.72
N SER A 265 8.16 0.33 -21.48
CA SER A 265 7.27 0.38 -22.65
C SER A 265 5.84 0.83 -22.32
N GLN A 266 5.50 0.89 -21.03
CA GLN A 266 4.27 1.52 -20.56
C GLN A 266 4.28 3.04 -20.79
N ASN A 267 5.43 3.71 -20.63
CA ASN A 267 5.51 5.17 -20.68
C ASN A 267 6.16 5.67 -21.98
N HIS A 268 6.96 4.82 -22.61
CA HIS A 268 7.66 5.12 -23.85
C HIS A 268 7.36 4.06 -24.90
N LYS A 269 7.43 4.44 -26.17
CA LYS A 269 7.34 3.46 -27.26
C LYS A 269 8.59 2.56 -27.27
N PRO A 270 8.44 1.22 -27.41
CA PRO A 270 9.56 0.28 -27.45
C PRO A 270 10.73 0.70 -28.34
N GLU A 271 10.44 1.16 -29.56
CA GLU A 271 11.45 1.56 -30.55
C GLU A 271 12.32 2.76 -30.13
N ASN A 272 11.85 3.56 -29.16
CA ASN A 272 12.55 4.75 -28.66
C ASN A 272 13.15 4.55 -27.26
N LEU A 273 12.95 3.40 -26.61
CA LEU A 273 13.32 3.19 -25.21
C LEU A 273 14.80 3.47 -24.95
N VAL A 274 15.70 2.91 -25.76
CA VAL A 274 17.15 3.08 -25.58
C VAL A 274 17.59 4.53 -25.83
N ALA A 275 16.98 5.22 -26.80
CA ALA A 275 17.28 6.62 -27.06
C ALA A 275 16.85 7.51 -25.89
N ASN A 276 15.59 7.36 -25.43
CA ASN A 276 15.05 8.09 -24.28
C ASN A 276 15.82 7.78 -22.99
N LEU A 277 16.29 6.54 -22.83
CA LEU A 277 17.11 6.13 -21.70
C LEU A 277 18.44 6.91 -21.69
N ASN A 278 19.13 6.98 -22.82
CA ASN A 278 20.38 7.73 -22.94
C ASN A 278 20.16 9.23 -22.69
N ASP A 279 19.08 9.81 -23.22
CA ASP A 279 18.73 11.22 -22.97
C ASP A 279 18.47 11.48 -21.48
N THR A 280 17.73 10.59 -20.83
CA THR A 280 17.45 10.66 -19.39
C THR A 280 18.74 10.57 -18.57
N LEU A 281 19.60 9.60 -18.86
CA LEU A 281 20.90 9.43 -18.19
C LEU A 281 21.80 10.65 -18.37
N ASN A 282 21.92 11.18 -19.59
CA ASN A 282 22.72 12.37 -19.85
C ASN A 282 22.19 13.60 -19.09
N ARG A 283 20.86 13.75 -19.02
CA ARG A 283 20.21 14.85 -18.30
C ARG A 283 20.46 14.78 -16.80
N ILE A 284 20.31 13.62 -16.16
CA ILE A 284 20.52 13.47 -14.71
C ILE A 284 22.00 13.55 -14.33
N VAL A 285 22.91 13.05 -15.18
CA VAL A 285 24.36 13.22 -14.99
C VAL A 285 24.75 14.69 -15.05
N ALA A 286 24.21 15.44 -16.01
CA ALA A 286 24.46 16.88 -16.12
C ALA A 286 23.89 17.67 -14.93
N LYS A 287 22.77 17.22 -14.35
CA LYS A 287 22.17 17.80 -13.13
C LYS A 287 23.04 17.56 -11.89
N GLY A 288 23.59 16.35 -11.76
CA GLY A 288 24.49 15.97 -10.69
C GLY A 288 23.79 15.52 -9.40
N PHE A 289 24.48 14.68 -8.61
CA PHE A 289 23.95 14.03 -7.40
C PHE A 289 23.42 15.02 -6.36
N ASP A 290 24.22 16.05 -6.03
CA ASP A 290 23.85 16.99 -4.95
C ASP A 290 22.60 17.81 -5.31
N THR A 291 22.46 18.21 -6.58
CA THR A 291 21.25 18.89 -7.09
C THR A 291 20.05 17.96 -7.04
N MET A 292 20.18 16.72 -7.52
CA MET A 292 19.09 15.74 -7.47
C MET A 292 18.65 15.45 -6.03
N LEU A 293 19.58 15.35 -5.09
CA LEU A 293 19.28 15.15 -3.67
C LEU A 293 18.58 16.37 -3.04
N ALA A 294 18.97 17.59 -3.42
CA ALA A 294 18.31 18.81 -2.97
C ALA A 294 16.88 18.92 -3.52
N GLU A 295 16.67 18.57 -4.79
CA GLU A 295 15.34 18.51 -5.41
C GLU A 295 14.45 17.43 -4.79
N GLN A 296 15.01 16.25 -4.48
CA GLN A 296 14.34 15.19 -3.71
C GLN A 296 13.85 15.72 -2.35
N ALA A 297 14.74 16.37 -1.59
CA ALA A 297 14.39 16.93 -0.28
C ALA A 297 13.29 18.01 -0.39
N ALA A 298 13.34 18.85 -1.43
CA ALA A 298 12.31 19.86 -1.68
C ALA A 298 10.96 19.23 -2.07
N ALA A 299 10.96 18.16 -2.86
CA ALA A 299 9.75 17.42 -3.21
C ALA A 299 9.11 16.75 -1.99
N TRP A 300 9.92 16.15 -1.11
CA TRP A 300 9.43 15.58 0.16
C TRP A 300 8.91 16.64 1.12
N ALA A 301 9.58 17.80 1.24
CA ALA A 301 9.08 18.91 2.06
C ALA A 301 7.66 19.32 1.67
N LYS A 302 7.38 19.47 0.36
CA LYS A 302 6.04 19.77 -0.17
C LYS A 302 5.00 18.69 0.14
N LYS A 303 5.40 17.42 0.16
CA LYS A 303 4.50 16.32 0.57
C LYS A 303 4.17 16.44 2.05
N TRP A 304 5.18 16.60 2.91
CA TRP A 304 5.03 16.72 4.35
C TRP A 304 4.17 17.92 4.77
N GLU A 305 4.20 19.03 4.03
CA GLU A 305 3.30 20.18 4.25
C GLU A 305 1.80 19.82 4.22
N ARG A 306 1.41 18.75 3.52
CA ARG A 306 0.01 18.36 3.35
C ARG A 306 -0.40 17.10 4.11
N ASN A 307 0.58 16.31 4.56
CA ASN A 307 0.30 14.98 5.09
C ASN A 307 1.04 14.64 6.38
N ASP A 308 1.88 15.52 6.93
CA ASP A 308 2.52 15.23 8.23
C ASP A 308 1.48 15.16 9.36
N ILE A 309 1.73 14.22 10.26
CA ILE A 309 1.05 14.11 11.55
C ILE A 309 2.10 14.30 12.62
N ILE A 310 1.92 15.32 13.45
CA ILE A 310 2.79 15.63 14.58
C ILE A 310 2.18 15.03 15.84
N ILE A 311 2.95 14.26 16.59
CA ILE A 311 2.58 13.65 17.88
C ILE A 311 3.64 14.10 18.89
N GLU A 312 3.22 14.86 19.90
CA GLU A 312 4.12 15.33 20.96
C GLU A 312 4.01 14.43 22.19
N GLY A 313 5.15 14.02 22.76
CA GLY A 313 5.22 13.21 23.98
C GLY A 313 5.48 11.72 23.76
N ASP A 314 5.37 11.21 22.52
CA ASP A 314 5.70 9.81 22.18
C ASP A 314 6.47 9.73 20.84
N VAL A 315 7.79 9.70 20.93
CA VAL A 315 8.69 9.63 19.75
C VAL A 315 8.49 8.34 18.96
N SER A 316 8.15 7.23 19.61
CA SER A 316 7.93 5.95 18.92
C SER A 316 6.65 5.97 18.09
N ALA A 317 5.60 6.61 18.59
CA ALA A 317 4.37 6.86 17.83
C ALA A 317 4.61 7.86 16.67
N GLN A 318 5.37 8.93 16.93
CA GLN A 318 5.75 9.91 15.91
C GLN A 318 6.56 9.29 14.76
N GLN A 319 7.55 8.46 15.08
CA GLN A 319 8.36 7.72 14.10
C GLN A 319 7.46 6.82 13.25
N ALA A 320 6.56 6.08 13.90
CA ALA A 320 5.70 5.11 13.26
C ALA A 320 4.72 5.76 12.28
N ILE A 321 4.03 6.83 12.68
CA ILE A 321 3.07 7.48 11.77
C ILE A 321 3.77 8.09 10.55
N ARG A 322 4.95 8.70 10.72
CA ARG A 322 5.73 9.23 9.59
C ARG A 322 6.26 8.12 8.70
N PHE A 323 6.67 6.98 9.24
CA PHE A 323 7.06 5.82 8.44
C PHE A 323 5.96 5.34 7.51
N ASN A 324 4.75 5.21 8.07
CA ASN A 324 3.58 4.74 7.34
C ASN A 324 3.19 5.71 6.21
N ILE A 325 3.18 7.02 6.50
CA ILE A 325 2.87 8.07 5.51
C ILE A 325 3.97 8.15 4.43
N PHE A 326 5.24 8.01 4.82
CA PHE A 326 6.38 7.98 3.91
C PHE A 326 6.23 6.82 2.91
N GLN A 327 6.04 5.59 3.40
CA GLN A 327 5.94 4.40 2.56
C GLN A 327 4.71 4.40 1.63
N LEU A 328 3.56 4.93 2.08
CA LEU A 328 2.39 5.16 1.21
C LEU A 328 2.75 6.07 0.02
N ASN A 329 3.39 7.22 0.31
CA ASN A 329 3.79 8.18 -0.72
C ASN A 329 4.92 7.68 -1.63
N GLN A 330 5.75 6.75 -1.16
CA GLN A 330 6.73 6.05 -2.00
C GLN A 330 6.07 5.05 -2.96
N THR A 331 4.94 4.47 -2.56
CA THR A 331 4.26 3.43 -3.34
C THR A 331 3.34 4.04 -4.39
N TYR A 332 2.59 5.09 -4.06
CA TYR A 332 1.64 5.69 -4.99
C TYR A 332 1.61 7.22 -4.85
N THR A 333 1.80 7.89 -5.99
CA THR A 333 1.81 9.36 -6.09
C THR A 333 0.54 9.93 -6.71
N GLY A 334 -0.25 9.08 -7.39
CA GLY A 334 -1.44 9.50 -8.12
C GLY A 334 -1.20 10.11 -9.49
N GLU A 335 0.04 10.12 -9.98
CA GLU A 335 0.39 10.70 -11.28
C GLU A 335 0.04 9.79 -12.47
N ASP A 336 -0.15 8.48 -12.25
CA ASP A 336 -0.48 7.51 -13.29
C ASP A 336 -1.80 6.79 -12.97
N ASP A 337 -2.81 7.01 -13.82
CA ASP A 337 -4.16 6.47 -13.64
C ASP A 337 -4.31 4.99 -14.04
N ARG A 338 -3.21 4.37 -14.49
CA ARG A 338 -3.12 2.92 -14.77
C ARG A 338 -2.58 2.13 -13.58
N LEU A 339 -2.05 2.81 -12.57
CA LEU A 339 -1.44 2.19 -11.40
C LEU A 339 -2.40 2.13 -10.21
N ASN A 340 -2.07 1.26 -9.27
CA ASN A 340 -2.78 1.11 -8.01
C ASN A 340 -1.78 0.74 -6.88
N ILE A 341 -2.26 0.40 -5.70
CA ILE A 341 -1.47 0.18 -4.50
C ILE A 341 -1.47 -1.31 -4.17
N GLY A 342 -0.32 -1.97 -4.35
CA GLY A 342 -0.15 -3.36 -3.93
C GLY A 342 -0.08 -3.50 -2.40
N PRO A 343 -0.57 -4.60 -1.80
CA PRO A 343 -0.54 -4.80 -0.34
C PRO A 343 0.85 -4.65 0.30
N LYS A 344 1.91 -5.04 -0.43
CA LYS A 344 3.31 -4.83 -0.01
C LYS A 344 4.08 -3.82 -0.87
N GLY A 345 3.38 -3.05 -1.69
CA GLY A 345 3.93 -2.03 -2.60
C GLY A 345 5.17 -2.53 -3.35
N PHE A 346 6.24 -1.73 -3.33
CA PHE A 346 7.54 -2.08 -3.93
C PHE A 346 8.56 -2.60 -2.91
N THR A 347 8.08 -3.29 -1.87
CA THR A 347 8.93 -3.73 -0.75
C THR A 347 9.08 -5.24 -0.68
N GLY A 348 8.38 -6.01 -1.51
CA GLY A 348 8.43 -7.47 -1.50
C GLY A 348 7.52 -8.10 -2.55
N GLU A 349 7.56 -9.43 -2.65
CA GLU A 349 6.84 -10.17 -3.70
C GLU A 349 5.49 -10.74 -3.24
N LYS A 350 5.32 -11.01 -1.94
CA LYS A 350 4.08 -11.59 -1.41
C LYS A 350 2.87 -10.69 -1.74
N TYR A 351 1.77 -11.33 -2.17
CA TYR A 351 0.58 -10.72 -2.78
C TYR A 351 0.74 -10.20 -4.22
N GLY A 352 1.92 -10.37 -4.84
CA GLY A 352 2.16 -10.10 -6.25
C GLY A 352 2.18 -8.62 -6.63
N GLY A 353 2.17 -7.69 -5.68
CA GLY A 353 2.04 -6.25 -5.97
C GLY A 353 0.73 -5.86 -6.69
N SER A 354 -0.27 -6.75 -6.68
CA SER A 354 -1.53 -6.63 -7.38
C SER A 354 -2.54 -5.75 -6.63
N THR A 355 -3.61 -5.36 -7.30
CA THR A 355 -4.71 -4.57 -6.72
C THR A 355 -5.69 -5.45 -5.96
N TYR A 356 -6.07 -5.03 -4.74
CA TYR A 356 -7.07 -5.65 -3.86
C TYR A 356 -8.14 -4.63 -3.42
N TRP A 357 -9.16 -5.07 -2.69
CA TRP A 357 -10.19 -4.20 -2.09
C TRP A 357 -9.64 -3.24 -1.03
N ASP A 358 -8.44 -3.51 -0.50
CA ASP A 358 -7.65 -2.67 0.38
C ASP A 358 -7.62 -1.21 -0.06
N THR A 359 -7.44 -0.97 -1.36
CA THR A 359 -7.35 0.38 -1.93
C THR A 359 -8.61 1.18 -1.62
N GLU A 360 -9.77 0.62 -1.95
CA GLU A 360 -11.03 1.31 -1.81
C GLU A 360 -11.47 1.44 -0.34
N ALA A 361 -11.21 0.42 0.48
CA ALA A 361 -11.62 0.40 1.88
C ALA A 361 -10.71 1.21 2.82
N TYR A 362 -9.41 1.30 2.54
CA TYR A 362 -8.42 1.86 3.47
C TYR A 362 -7.55 2.97 2.86
N CYS A 363 -7.07 2.82 1.62
CA CYS A 363 -6.18 3.82 1.02
C CYS A 363 -6.93 5.06 0.52
N VAL A 364 -8.13 4.91 -0.02
CA VAL A 364 -8.96 6.03 -0.52
C VAL A 364 -9.20 7.11 0.55
N PRO A 365 -9.59 6.78 1.80
CA PRO A 365 -9.69 7.76 2.89
C PRO A 365 -8.43 8.61 3.07
N PHE A 366 -7.25 7.99 3.07
CA PHE A 366 -5.98 8.70 3.18
C PHE A 366 -5.75 9.69 2.03
N TYR A 367 -5.89 9.24 0.77
CA TYR A 367 -5.64 10.11 -0.39
C TYR A 367 -6.68 11.20 -0.58
N LEU A 368 -7.93 10.97 -0.16
CA LEU A 368 -8.96 12.02 -0.14
C LEU A 368 -8.55 13.22 0.71
N ALA A 369 -7.93 12.96 1.86
CA ALA A 369 -7.58 14.00 2.82
C ALA A 369 -6.20 14.61 2.58
N THR A 370 -5.24 13.85 2.05
CA THR A 370 -3.82 14.23 2.07
C THR A 370 -3.22 14.56 0.70
N ALA A 371 -3.95 14.31 -0.39
CA ALA A 371 -3.49 14.53 -1.75
C ALA A 371 -4.44 15.42 -2.57
N ASP A 372 -3.99 15.84 -3.76
CA ASP A 372 -4.88 16.50 -4.70
C ASP A 372 -6.03 15.58 -5.10
N GLN A 373 -7.22 16.14 -5.29
CA GLN A 373 -8.44 15.39 -5.65
C GLN A 373 -8.25 14.46 -6.87
N LYS A 374 -7.37 14.83 -7.81
CA LYS A 374 -7.03 14.00 -8.98
C LYS A 374 -6.55 12.59 -8.60
N VAL A 375 -5.88 12.44 -7.45
CA VAL A 375 -5.27 11.19 -7.01
C VAL A 375 -6.34 10.14 -6.71
N THR A 376 -7.31 10.45 -5.86
CA THR A 376 -8.42 9.53 -5.57
C THR A 376 -9.30 9.34 -6.80
N ARG A 377 -9.52 10.39 -7.60
CA ARG A 377 -10.26 10.26 -8.87
C ARG A 377 -9.59 9.24 -9.80
N ASN A 378 -8.27 9.21 -9.88
CA ASN A 378 -7.52 8.24 -10.67
C ASN A 378 -7.69 6.81 -10.13
N LEU A 379 -7.68 6.59 -8.81
CA LEU A 379 -7.98 5.28 -8.21
C LEU A 379 -9.39 4.78 -8.58
N LEU A 380 -10.38 5.68 -8.65
CA LEU A 380 -11.73 5.30 -9.09
C LEU A 380 -11.82 5.08 -10.61
N LEU A 381 -11.12 5.88 -11.41
CA LEU A 381 -11.02 5.68 -12.86
C LEU A 381 -10.36 4.35 -13.21
N TYR A 382 -9.37 3.91 -12.42
CA TYR A 382 -8.75 2.60 -12.56
C TYR A 382 -9.81 1.49 -12.53
N ARG A 383 -10.74 1.51 -11.55
CA ARG A 383 -11.84 0.54 -11.47
C ARG A 383 -12.88 0.71 -12.58
N TYR A 384 -13.19 1.94 -13.01
CA TYR A 384 -14.07 2.17 -14.15
C TYR A 384 -13.50 1.58 -15.44
N LYS A 385 -12.20 1.80 -15.73
CA LYS A 385 -11.52 1.24 -16.91
C LYS A 385 -11.51 -0.30 -16.93
N GLN A 386 -11.63 -0.92 -15.76
CA GLN A 386 -11.68 -2.38 -15.59
C GLN A 386 -13.12 -2.94 -15.53
N LEU A 387 -14.16 -2.11 -15.69
CA LEU A 387 -15.54 -2.56 -15.56
C LEU A 387 -15.89 -3.69 -16.54
N GLY A 388 -15.43 -3.61 -17.79
CA GLY A 388 -15.65 -4.67 -18.78
C GLY A 388 -15.11 -6.02 -18.31
N LYS A 389 -13.92 -6.05 -17.70
CA LYS A 389 -13.32 -7.26 -17.13
C LYS A 389 -14.07 -7.76 -15.89
N ALA A 390 -14.57 -6.85 -15.05
CA ALA A 390 -15.43 -7.25 -13.93
C ALA A 390 -16.74 -7.89 -14.41
N ILE A 391 -17.31 -7.44 -15.52
CA ILE A 391 -18.48 -8.08 -16.16
C ILE A 391 -18.11 -9.45 -16.73
N GLU A 392 -16.94 -9.60 -17.37
CA GLU A 392 -16.43 -10.89 -17.83
C GLU A 392 -16.26 -11.89 -16.66
N ASN A 393 -15.68 -11.45 -15.54
CA ASN A 393 -15.55 -12.26 -14.32
C ASN A 393 -16.94 -12.72 -13.80
N GLY A 394 -17.92 -11.82 -13.80
CA GLY A 394 -19.30 -12.17 -13.44
C GLY A 394 -19.91 -13.21 -14.40
N ALA A 395 -19.73 -13.02 -15.71
CA ALA A 395 -20.23 -13.94 -16.72
C ALA A 395 -19.63 -15.35 -16.60
N LEU A 396 -18.34 -15.47 -16.25
CA LEU A 396 -17.68 -16.75 -16.00
C LEU A 396 -18.33 -17.54 -14.86
N LEU A 397 -18.94 -16.86 -13.88
CA LEU A 397 -19.66 -17.46 -12.76
C LEU A 397 -21.17 -17.58 -13.01
N GLY A 398 -21.63 -17.27 -14.22
CA GLY A 398 -23.03 -17.43 -14.64
C GLY A 398 -23.92 -16.21 -14.41
N PHE A 399 -23.38 -15.06 -14.00
CA PHE A 399 -24.12 -13.80 -13.92
C PHE A 399 -24.33 -13.19 -15.32
N LYS A 400 -25.40 -12.43 -15.50
CA LYS A 400 -25.84 -11.94 -16.81
C LYS A 400 -26.13 -10.44 -16.80
N ASP A 401 -26.50 -9.91 -17.97
CA ASP A 401 -27.04 -8.56 -18.14
C ASP A 401 -26.09 -7.45 -17.67
N GLY A 402 -24.77 -7.67 -17.76
CA GLY A 402 -23.77 -6.68 -17.34
C GLY A 402 -23.56 -6.62 -15.82
N ALA A 403 -23.92 -7.66 -15.08
CA ALA A 403 -23.53 -7.82 -13.67
C ALA A 403 -22.00 -7.88 -13.53
N ALA A 404 -21.42 -6.90 -12.83
CA ALA A 404 -19.99 -6.83 -12.58
C ALA A 404 -19.62 -7.52 -11.27
N LEU A 405 -18.67 -8.45 -11.32
CA LEU A 405 -17.94 -8.94 -10.16
C LEU A 405 -16.49 -8.49 -10.29
N TYR A 406 -16.13 -7.45 -9.53
CA TYR A 406 -14.75 -7.04 -9.46
C TYR A 406 -13.90 -8.16 -8.83
N PRO A 407 -12.66 -8.33 -9.32
CA PRO A 407 -11.79 -9.41 -8.84
C PRO A 407 -11.31 -9.15 -7.41
N MET A 408 -10.97 -10.22 -6.69
CA MET A 408 -10.24 -10.11 -5.43
C MET A 408 -8.82 -9.62 -5.67
N VAL A 409 -8.16 -10.15 -6.71
CA VAL A 409 -6.78 -9.82 -7.06
C VAL A 409 -6.68 -9.51 -8.54
N THR A 410 -6.06 -8.39 -8.90
CA THR A 410 -5.93 -8.05 -10.33
C THR A 410 -4.80 -7.08 -10.68
N MET A 411 -4.43 -7.07 -11.97
CA MET A 411 -3.64 -6.01 -12.62
C MET A 411 -4.45 -5.28 -13.69
N ASP A 412 -5.25 -6.00 -14.48
CA ASP A 412 -5.96 -5.49 -15.66
C ASP A 412 -7.49 -5.55 -15.57
N GLY A 413 -8.02 -6.02 -14.43
CA GLY A 413 -9.44 -6.24 -14.16
C GLY A 413 -9.85 -7.71 -14.17
N THR A 414 -9.04 -8.60 -14.74
CA THR A 414 -9.25 -10.05 -14.70
C THR A 414 -8.93 -10.58 -13.30
N GLU A 415 -9.73 -11.53 -12.81
CA GLU A 415 -9.41 -12.23 -11.55
C GLU A 415 -8.06 -12.97 -11.64
N CYS A 416 -7.32 -12.97 -10.54
CA CYS A 416 -6.03 -13.64 -10.40
C CYS A 416 -5.99 -14.58 -9.20
N HIS A 417 -6.91 -14.46 -8.24
CA HIS A 417 -6.95 -15.31 -7.05
C HIS A 417 -7.41 -16.74 -7.36
N ASN A 418 -6.83 -17.75 -6.71
CA ASN A 418 -7.00 -19.16 -7.07
C ASN A 418 -7.48 -20.08 -5.93
N GLU A 419 -8.18 -19.54 -4.93
CA GLU A 419 -8.84 -20.29 -3.86
C GLU A 419 -10.34 -19.97 -3.87
N TRP A 420 -11.21 -20.96 -4.08
CA TRP A 420 -12.63 -20.78 -4.40
C TRP A 420 -13.39 -20.05 -3.29
N GLU A 421 -13.01 -20.30 -2.03
CA GLU A 421 -13.53 -19.66 -0.82
C GLU A 421 -13.31 -18.15 -0.79
N ILE A 422 -12.37 -17.63 -1.59
CA ILE A 422 -12.05 -16.21 -1.70
C ILE A 422 -12.46 -15.68 -3.07
N THR A 423 -11.95 -16.34 -4.13
CA THR A 423 -12.14 -15.97 -5.53
C THR A 423 -13.61 -15.82 -5.88
N PHE A 424 -14.47 -16.76 -5.44
CA PHE A 424 -15.89 -16.75 -5.79
C PHE A 424 -16.80 -16.22 -4.68
N GLU A 425 -16.35 -16.32 -3.44
CA GLU A 425 -17.22 -16.15 -2.27
C GLU A 425 -16.94 -14.89 -1.46
N GLU A 426 -15.74 -14.29 -1.53
CA GLU A 426 -15.41 -13.03 -0.82
C GLU A 426 -15.92 -11.79 -1.56
N ILE A 427 -17.22 -11.76 -1.81
CA ILE A 427 -17.88 -10.85 -2.75
C ILE A 427 -18.15 -9.45 -2.17
N HIS A 428 -17.91 -9.23 -0.88
CA HIS A 428 -18.08 -7.92 -0.23
C HIS A 428 -17.18 -6.83 -0.86
N ARG A 429 -16.07 -7.24 -1.51
CA ARG A 429 -15.19 -6.36 -2.31
C ARG A 429 -15.93 -5.50 -3.34
N ASN A 430 -17.01 -5.99 -3.94
CA ASN A 430 -17.83 -5.20 -4.86
C ASN A 430 -18.42 -3.97 -4.16
N GLY A 431 -18.85 -4.13 -2.92
CA GLY A 431 -19.39 -3.03 -2.14
C GLY A 431 -18.32 -2.05 -1.65
N ALA A 432 -17.08 -2.50 -1.41
CA ALA A 432 -15.97 -1.58 -1.12
C ALA A 432 -15.76 -0.58 -2.27
N ILE A 433 -15.86 -1.03 -3.52
CA ILE A 433 -15.74 -0.17 -4.71
C ILE A 433 -16.90 0.83 -4.78
N ALA A 434 -18.14 0.38 -4.58
CA ALA A 434 -19.29 1.28 -4.54
C ALA A 434 -19.18 2.30 -3.38
N TYR A 435 -18.68 1.87 -2.22
CA TYR A 435 -18.47 2.74 -1.07
C TYR A 435 -17.37 3.78 -1.31
N ALA A 436 -16.29 3.42 -2.04
CA ALA A 436 -15.27 4.39 -2.42
C ALA A 436 -15.80 5.46 -3.38
N ILE A 437 -16.69 5.11 -4.32
CA ILE A 437 -17.39 6.08 -5.17
C ILE A 437 -18.25 7.03 -4.30
N PHE A 438 -19.03 6.48 -3.38
CA PHE A 438 -19.82 7.27 -2.43
C PHE A 438 -18.95 8.21 -1.60
N ASN A 439 -17.86 7.68 -1.02
CA ASN A 439 -16.98 8.45 -0.16
C ASN A 439 -16.29 9.58 -0.93
N TYR A 440 -15.83 9.32 -2.16
CA TYR A 440 -15.25 10.33 -3.02
C TYR A 440 -16.21 11.49 -3.30
N VAL A 441 -17.44 11.19 -3.72
CA VAL A 441 -18.43 12.25 -4.03
C VAL A 441 -18.85 12.99 -2.77
N ARG A 442 -19.10 12.29 -1.67
CA ARG A 442 -19.41 12.91 -0.36
C ARG A 442 -18.33 13.90 0.07
N TYR A 443 -17.06 13.49 -0.08
CA TYR A 443 -15.92 14.29 0.32
C TYR A 443 -15.68 15.49 -0.60
N THR A 444 -15.66 15.26 -1.92
CA THR A 444 -15.21 16.25 -2.93
C THR A 444 -16.32 17.10 -3.52
N ALA A 445 -17.57 16.64 -3.46
CA ALA A 445 -18.71 17.14 -4.23
C ALA A 445 -18.54 17.07 -5.77
N ASP A 446 -17.65 16.21 -6.28
CA ASP A 446 -17.52 15.98 -7.72
C ASP A 446 -18.63 15.06 -8.24
N GLU A 447 -19.83 15.63 -8.42
CA GLU A 447 -20.97 14.93 -9.00
C GLU A 447 -20.78 14.63 -10.50
N ALA A 448 -19.92 15.37 -11.19
CA ALA A 448 -19.62 15.10 -12.60
C ALA A 448 -18.99 13.70 -12.79
N TYR A 449 -18.21 13.23 -11.81
CA TYR A 449 -17.72 11.84 -11.81
C TYR A 449 -18.86 10.81 -11.88
N LEU A 450 -20.00 11.04 -11.20
CA LEU A 450 -21.14 10.12 -11.24
C LEU A 450 -21.75 10.05 -12.63
N VAL A 451 -21.89 11.21 -13.28
CA VAL A 451 -22.46 11.34 -14.63
C VAL A 451 -21.58 10.66 -15.67
N ASP A 452 -20.27 10.89 -15.60
CA ASP A 452 -19.33 10.43 -16.64
C ASP A 452 -18.85 8.99 -16.44
N TYR A 453 -18.85 8.48 -15.20
CA TYR A 453 -18.23 7.19 -14.86
C TYR A 453 -18.99 6.40 -13.79
N GLY A 454 -19.25 7.02 -12.63
CA GLY A 454 -19.65 6.32 -11.41
C GLY A 454 -20.97 5.57 -11.52
N LEU A 455 -21.98 6.14 -12.21
CA LEU A 455 -23.30 5.52 -12.32
C LEU A 455 -23.25 4.16 -13.04
N GLU A 456 -22.44 4.02 -14.09
CA GLU A 456 -22.33 2.76 -14.83
C GLU A 456 -21.77 1.64 -13.94
N VAL A 457 -20.73 1.96 -13.16
CA VAL A 457 -20.14 1.03 -12.19
C VAL A 457 -21.16 0.61 -11.13
N LEU A 458 -21.92 1.57 -10.60
CA LEU A 458 -22.94 1.33 -9.57
C LEU A 458 -24.09 0.46 -10.09
N ILE A 459 -24.58 0.69 -11.32
CA ILE A 459 -25.61 -0.15 -11.96
C ILE A 459 -25.08 -1.58 -12.14
N ALA A 460 -23.86 -1.75 -12.64
CA ALA A 460 -23.28 -3.07 -12.87
C ALA A 460 -23.08 -3.86 -11.55
N ILE A 461 -22.68 -3.18 -10.46
CA ILE A 461 -22.60 -3.77 -9.12
C ILE A 461 -23.99 -4.11 -8.57
N ALA A 462 -24.98 -3.23 -8.73
CA ALA A 462 -26.35 -3.49 -8.30
C ALA A 462 -26.97 -4.69 -9.03
N ARG A 463 -26.70 -4.83 -10.33
CA ARG A 463 -27.08 -6.01 -11.13
C ARG A 463 -26.50 -7.30 -10.56
N PHE A 464 -25.21 -7.31 -10.23
CA PHE A 464 -24.58 -8.45 -9.56
C PHE A 464 -25.31 -8.81 -8.26
N TRP A 465 -25.51 -7.86 -7.35
CA TRP A 465 -26.20 -8.12 -6.09
C TRP A 465 -27.62 -8.64 -6.28
N SER A 466 -28.36 -8.08 -7.25
CA SER A 466 -29.74 -8.49 -7.54
C SER A 466 -29.87 -9.93 -8.05
N GLN A 467 -28.80 -10.47 -8.63
CA GLN A 467 -28.72 -11.85 -9.14
C GLN A 467 -28.09 -12.82 -8.13
N ARG A 468 -27.24 -12.31 -7.23
CA ARG A 468 -26.49 -13.12 -6.26
C ARG A 468 -27.32 -13.60 -5.05
N VAL A 469 -28.41 -12.89 -4.74
CA VAL A 469 -29.33 -13.22 -3.64
C VAL A 469 -30.33 -14.31 -4.04
N SER A 470 -30.79 -15.08 -3.06
CA SER A 470 -31.78 -16.15 -3.23
C SER A 470 -33.03 -15.88 -2.42
N TRP A 471 -34.22 -16.09 -2.99
CA TRP A 471 -35.47 -16.05 -2.20
C TRP A 471 -35.64 -17.33 -1.40
N SER A 472 -35.67 -17.23 -0.07
CA SER A 472 -35.93 -18.35 0.83
C SER A 472 -37.42 -18.49 1.08
N GLN A 473 -38.04 -19.57 0.60
CA GLN A 473 -39.45 -19.87 0.88
C GLN A 473 -39.71 -20.07 2.37
N ALA A 474 -38.74 -20.60 3.12
CA ALA A 474 -38.89 -20.85 4.56
C ALA A 474 -38.85 -19.57 5.40
N LYS A 475 -38.11 -18.55 4.96
CA LYS A 475 -38.00 -17.25 5.66
C LYS A 475 -38.90 -16.17 5.05
N GLU A 476 -39.46 -16.39 3.86
CA GLU A 476 -40.15 -15.38 3.05
C GLU A 476 -39.31 -14.10 2.88
N GLN A 477 -38.02 -14.29 2.69
CA GLN A 477 -37.00 -13.24 2.62
C GLN A 477 -35.91 -13.62 1.62
N TYR A 478 -35.19 -12.63 1.10
CA TYR A 478 -33.93 -12.86 0.40
C TYR A 478 -32.83 -13.22 1.39
N VAL A 479 -32.00 -14.18 1.01
CA VAL A 479 -30.84 -14.67 1.76
C VAL A 479 -29.59 -14.64 0.88
N MET A 480 -28.43 -14.54 1.52
CA MET A 480 -27.12 -14.55 0.88
C MET A 480 -26.39 -15.83 1.24
N LEU A 481 -26.32 -16.80 0.32
CA LEU A 481 -25.78 -18.14 0.61
C LEU A 481 -24.36 -18.33 0.05
N GLY A 482 -23.53 -19.11 0.73
CA GLY A 482 -22.19 -19.51 0.27
C GLY A 482 -21.27 -18.32 0.00
N VAL A 483 -20.96 -17.56 1.04
CA VAL A 483 -20.08 -16.38 0.98
C VAL A 483 -18.93 -16.51 1.97
N THR A 484 -17.92 -15.67 1.78
CA THR A 484 -16.87 -15.37 2.76
C THR A 484 -16.96 -13.87 3.06
N GLY A 485 -17.04 -13.51 4.34
CA GLY A 485 -16.98 -12.11 4.77
C GLY A 485 -15.54 -11.61 4.83
N PRO A 486 -15.28 -10.36 5.26
CA PRO A 486 -13.93 -9.91 5.61
C PRO A 486 -13.22 -10.85 6.58
N ASN A 487 -13.97 -11.52 7.47
CA ASN A 487 -13.41 -12.59 8.28
C ASN A 487 -13.20 -13.86 7.44
N GLU A 488 -12.02 -13.97 6.80
CA GLU A 488 -11.64 -15.15 6.01
C GLU A 488 -11.50 -16.45 6.81
N TYR A 489 -11.62 -16.40 8.15
CA TYR A 489 -11.73 -17.61 8.99
C TYR A 489 -13.15 -18.18 9.03
N GLU A 490 -14.02 -17.71 8.15
CA GLU A 490 -15.36 -18.22 7.92
C GLU A 490 -15.57 -18.34 6.42
N ASN A 491 -15.63 -19.57 5.90
CA ASN A 491 -15.78 -19.83 4.46
C ASN A 491 -17.08 -20.58 4.18
N ASN A 492 -17.65 -20.34 3.00
CA ASN A 492 -18.90 -20.94 2.56
C ASN A 492 -20.06 -20.78 3.57
N ILE A 493 -20.08 -19.64 4.27
CA ILE A 493 -21.08 -19.31 5.27
C ILE A 493 -22.34 -18.72 4.63
N ASN A 494 -23.42 -18.66 5.39
CA ASN A 494 -24.69 -18.10 4.95
C ASN A 494 -25.04 -16.85 5.75
N ASN A 495 -25.63 -15.88 5.05
CA ASN A 495 -26.18 -14.66 5.60
C ASN A 495 -25.16 -13.84 6.39
N ASN A 496 -23.95 -13.68 5.84
CA ASN A 496 -22.97 -12.77 6.43
C ASN A 496 -23.58 -11.36 6.54
N TRP A 497 -23.72 -10.86 7.77
CA TRP A 497 -24.47 -9.63 8.01
C TRP A 497 -23.89 -8.42 7.29
N TYR A 498 -22.56 -8.29 7.27
CA TYR A 498 -21.90 -7.19 6.58
C TYR A 498 -22.16 -7.25 5.06
N THR A 499 -21.96 -8.42 4.44
CA THR A 499 -22.17 -8.62 3.00
C THR A 499 -23.62 -8.32 2.60
N SER A 500 -24.62 -8.79 3.35
CA SER A 500 -26.03 -8.49 3.08
C SER A 500 -26.36 -7.00 3.23
N THR A 501 -25.81 -6.36 4.27
CA THR A 501 -25.99 -4.92 4.54
C THR A 501 -25.37 -4.09 3.43
N LEU A 502 -24.16 -4.44 3.01
CA LEU A 502 -23.43 -3.77 1.94
C LEU A 502 -24.12 -3.94 0.57
N ALA A 503 -24.62 -5.15 0.26
CA ALA A 503 -25.33 -5.43 -0.99
C ALA A 503 -26.60 -4.57 -1.14
N THR A 504 -27.42 -4.51 -0.09
CA THR A 504 -28.64 -3.69 -0.06
C THR A 504 -28.33 -2.20 -0.06
N TRP A 505 -27.26 -1.78 0.62
CA TRP A 505 -26.76 -0.41 0.52
C TRP A 505 -26.35 -0.04 -0.91
N CYS A 506 -25.61 -0.90 -1.63
CA CYS A 506 -25.19 -0.64 -3.01
C CYS A 506 -26.39 -0.43 -3.94
N MET A 507 -27.42 -1.28 -3.82
CA MET A 507 -28.63 -1.16 -4.63
C MET A 507 -29.39 0.13 -4.34
N GLY A 508 -29.53 0.50 -3.06
CA GLY A 508 -30.17 1.76 -2.66
C GLY A 508 -29.38 2.98 -3.14
N TYR A 509 -28.06 2.95 -3.01
CA TYR A 509 -27.20 4.04 -3.48
C TYR A 509 -27.21 4.17 -5.01
N ALA A 510 -27.26 3.07 -5.76
CA ALA A 510 -27.43 3.11 -7.21
C ALA A 510 -28.75 3.80 -7.60
N MET A 511 -29.85 3.50 -6.92
CA MET A 511 -31.15 4.16 -7.13
C MET A 511 -31.10 5.67 -6.83
N GLU A 512 -30.42 6.06 -5.74
CA GLU A 512 -30.20 7.47 -5.41
C GLU A 512 -29.40 8.20 -6.50
N VAL A 513 -28.32 7.58 -6.99
CA VAL A 513 -27.44 8.16 -8.01
C VAL A 513 -28.13 8.25 -9.38
N ILE A 514 -29.01 7.30 -9.73
CA ILE A 514 -29.83 7.38 -10.95
C ILE A 514 -30.61 8.69 -10.98
N GLU A 515 -31.28 9.03 -9.88
CA GLU A 515 -32.05 10.29 -9.79
C GLU A 515 -31.14 11.52 -9.85
N LYS A 516 -29.99 11.50 -9.15
CA LYS A 516 -29.01 12.59 -9.23
C LYS A 516 -28.51 12.84 -10.65
N VAL A 517 -28.15 11.78 -11.37
CA VAL A 517 -27.65 11.88 -12.75
C VAL A 517 -28.77 12.31 -13.71
N LYS A 518 -30.01 11.85 -13.54
CA LYS A 518 -31.17 12.32 -14.33
C LYS A 518 -31.42 13.82 -14.17
N VAL A 519 -31.27 14.33 -12.95
CA VAL A 519 -31.39 15.77 -12.66
C VAL A 519 -30.22 16.55 -13.25
N ALA A 520 -28.99 16.03 -13.15
CA ALA A 520 -27.79 16.70 -13.63
C ALA A 520 -27.66 16.69 -15.17
N ASP A 521 -27.87 15.54 -15.82
CA ASP A 521 -27.76 15.37 -17.27
C ASP A 521 -28.61 14.18 -17.77
N LYS A 522 -29.89 14.46 -18.04
CA LYS A 522 -30.85 13.47 -18.56
C LYS A 522 -30.42 12.84 -19.89
N ALA A 523 -29.72 13.59 -20.76
CA ALA A 523 -29.32 13.08 -22.06
C ALA A 523 -28.20 12.04 -21.93
N LYS A 524 -27.21 12.28 -21.07
CA LYS A 524 -26.19 11.27 -20.75
C LYS A 524 -26.77 10.06 -20.04
N TYR A 525 -27.74 10.27 -19.14
CA TYR A 525 -28.47 9.16 -18.53
C TYR A 525 -29.15 8.28 -19.59
N ASP A 526 -29.92 8.88 -20.50
CA ASP A 526 -30.63 8.13 -21.55
C ASP A 526 -29.68 7.39 -22.48
N ALA A 527 -28.54 8.01 -22.83
CA ALA A 527 -27.49 7.36 -23.61
C ALA A 527 -26.86 6.18 -22.87
N LEU A 528 -26.58 6.32 -21.58
CA LEU A 528 -26.06 5.23 -20.75
C LEU A 528 -27.07 4.09 -20.66
N ALA A 529 -28.31 4.38 -20.28
CA ALA A 529 -29.38 3.39 -20.12
C ALA A 529 -29.61 2.60 -21.41
N ALA A 530 -29.63 3.28 -22.56
CA ALA A 530 -29.72 2.61 -23.87
C ALA A 530 -28.49 1.74 -24.16
N ARG A 531 -27.27 2.22 -23.87
CA ARG A 531 -26.02 1.51 -24.16
C ARG A 531 -25.87 0.22 -23.35
N ILE A 532 -26.25 0.23 -22.07
CA ILE A 532 -26.12 -0.93 -21.17
C ILE A 532 -27.43 -1.73 -21.06
N ASN A 533 -28.43 -1.38 -21.87
CA ASN A 533 -29.76 -1.97 -21.88
C ASN A 533 -30.40 -2.02 -20.48
N PHE A 534 -30.42 -0.87 -19.79
CA PHE A 534 -30.95 -0.73 -18.43
C PHE A 534 -32.46 -0.45 -18.47
N ASP A 535 -33.24 -1.42 -17.98
CA ASP A 535 -34.67 -1.25 -17.73
C ASP A 535 -34.86 -0.73 -16.30
N GLU A 536 -34.80 0.59 -16.17
CA GLU A 536 -34.87 1.27 -14.87
C GLU A 536 -36.08 0.82 -14.06
N ALA A 537 -37.27 0.77 -14.66
CA ALA A 537 -38.50 0.46 -13.93
C ALA A 537 -38.49 -0.97 -13.39
N THR A 538 -38.09 -1.95 -14.21
CA THR A 538 -38.05 -3.36 -13.81
C THR A 538 -36.92 -3.63 -12.82
N GLU A 539 -35.71 -3.14 -13.12
CA GLU A 539 -34.52 -3.42 -12.31
C GLU A 539 -34.61 -2.74 -10.95
N THR A 540 -34.96 -1.46 -10.87
CA THR A 540 -35.07 -0.75 -9.58
C THR A 540 -36.23 -1.25 -8.73
N SER A 541 -37.34 -1.70 -9.33
CA SER A 541 -38.43 -2.37 -8.59
C SER A 541 -37.95 -3.67 -7.94
N ARG A 542 -37.12 -4.45 -8.65
CA ARG A 542 -36.49 -5.66 -8.08
C ARG A 542 -35.52 -5.29 -6.96
N TYR A 543 -34.69 -4.27 -7.15
CA TYR A 543 -33.74 -3.80 -6.14
C TYR A 543 -34.48 -3.42 -4.85
N GLN A 544 -35.54 -2.62 -4.97
CA GLN A 544 -36.37 -2.21 -3.84
C GLN A 544 -36.98 -3.41 -3.11
N HIS A 545 -37.55 -4.39 -3.83
CA HIS A 545 -38.10 -5.60 -3.23
C HIS A 545 -37.03 -6.42 -2.48
N ILE A 546 -35.80 -6.48 -3.00
CA ILE A 546 -34.69 -7.14 -2.31
C ILE A 546 -34.32 -6.40 -1.03
N ILE A 547 -34.19 -5.07 -1.09
CA ILE A 547 -33.85 -4.23 0.08
C ILE A 547 -34.90 -4.42 1.19
N GLU A 548 -36.19 -4.40 0.86
CA GLU A 548 -37.29 -4.53 1.82
C GLU A 548 -37.39 -5.94 2.45
N LYS A 549 -36.95 -6.97 1.71
CA LYS A 549 -37.12 -8.36 2.11
C LYS A 549 -35.80 -9.08 2.39
N MET A 550 -34.68 -8.37 2.50
CA MET A 550 -33.41 -8.99 2.86
C MET A 550 -33.44 -9.50 4.31
N TYR A 551 -32.90 -10.69 4.53
CA TYR A 551 -32.66 -11.24 5.86
C TYR A 551 -31.36 -10.70 6.44
N TYR A 552 -31.43 -10.23 7.69
CA TYR A 552 -30.27 -9.82 8.49
C TYR A 552 -30.29 -10.61 9.79
N GLY A 553 -29.23 -11.38 10.04
CA GLY A 553 -29.10 -12.14 11.28
C GLY A 553 -28.94 -11.21 12.48
N TYR A 554 -29.72 -11.45 13.54
CA TYR A 554 -29.68 -10.69 14.79
C TYR A 554 -30.03 -11.62 15.95
N ASP A 555 -29.29 -11.51 17.05
CA ASP A 555 -29.61 -12.24 18.28
C ASP A 555 -30.32 -11.31 19.27
N GLU A 556 -31.57 -11.64 19.62
CA GLU A 556 -32.39 -10.81 20.51
C GLU A 556 -31.90 -10.78 21.96
N LYS A 557 -31.21 -11.83 22.41
CA LYS A 557 -30.77 -11.96 23.81
C LYS A 557 -29.50 -11.14 24.07
N LEU A 558 -28.54 -11.23 23.17
CA LEU A 558 -27.27 -10.50 23.19
C LEU A 558 -27.42 -9.11 22.56
N GLN A 559 -28.47 -8.90 21.76
CA GLN A 559 -28.74 -7.66 21.03
C GLN A 559 -27.59 -7.25 20.11
N VAL A 560 -27.03 -8.24 19.40
CA VAL A 560 -25.92 -8.10 18.45
C VAL A 560 -26.33 -8.60 17.07
N PHE A 561 -25.73 -8.03 16.03
CA PHE A 561 -25.82 -8.58 14.68
C PHE A 561 -25.10 -9.92 14.64
N LEU A 562 -25.64 -10.89 13.93
CA LEU A 562 -24.96 -12.17 13.75
C LEU A 562 -24.02 -12.06 12.55
N GLN A 563 -22.72 -12.26 12.79
CA GLN A 563 -21.71 -12.30 11.73
C GLN A 563 -22.12 -13.25 10.60
N GLN A 564 -22.73 -14.39 10.93
CA GLN A 564 -23.39 -15.30 10.00
C GLN A 564 -24.43 -16.17 10.73
N ASP A 565 -25.30 -16.85 9.98
CA ASP A 565 -26.16 -17.89 10.56
C ASP A 565 -25.32 -19.01 11.20
N GLY A 566 -25.68 -19.41 12.42
CA GLY A 566 -24.97 -20.46 13.18
C GLY A 566 -23.70 -20.00 13.91
N TYR A 567 -23.32 -18.71 13.86
CA TYR A 567 -22.12 -18.22 14.56
C TYR A 567 -22.13 -18.52 16.07
N LEU A 568 -23.30 -18.39 16.71
CA LEU A 568 -23.45 -18.61 18.16
C LEU A 568 -23.40 -20.09 18.57
N ASP A 569 -23.53 -21.03 17.63
CA ASP A 569 -23.41 -22.47 17.90
C ASP A 569 -21.95 -22.90 18.10
N LYS A 570 -21.00 -22.05 17.71
CA LYS A 570 -19.56 -22.29 17.90
C LYS A 570 -19.19 -22.21 19.39
N GLU A 571 -18.11 -22.89 19.76
CA GLU A 571 -17.55 -22.78 21.10
C GLU A 571 -17.01 -21.37 21.35
N GLN A 572 -17.69 -20.61 22.22
CA GLN A 572 -17.48 -19.17 22.43
C GLN A 572 -16.29 -18.87 23.38
N ILE A 573 -15.10 -19.35 23.03
CA ILE A 573 -13.85 -19.07 23.78
C ILE A 573 -13.27 -17.71 23.34
N LEU A 574 -12.88 -16.89 24.31
CA LEU A 574 -12.28 -15.58 24.04
C LEU A 574 -10.78 -15.70 23.75
N VAL A 575 -10.23 -14.77 22.98
CA VAL A 575 -8.78 -14.75 22.61
C VAL A 575 -7.88 -14.68 23.85
N LYS A 576 -8.33 -14.03 24.93
CA LYS A 576 -7.59 -13.98 26.20
C LYS A 576 -7.42 -15.36 26.86
N ASP A 577 -8.32 -16.29 26.57
CA ASP A 577 -8.34 -17.65 27.12
C ASP A 577 -7.67 -18.67 26.16
N LEU A 578 -7.28 -18.21 24.95
CA LEU A 578 -6.52 -18.99 23.99
C LEU A 578 -5.04 -19.11 24.42
N PRO A 579 -4.44 -20.32 24.42
CA PRO A 579 -3.02 -20.48 24.74
C PRO A 579 -2.12 -19.65 23.81
N LYS A 580 -1.16 -18.91 24.37
CA LYS A 580 -0.16 -18.16 23.56
C LYS A 580 0.62 -19.07 22.60
N ALA A 581 0.81 -20.34 22.98
CA ALA A 581 1.47 -21.33 22.16
C ALA A 581 0.73 -21.62 20.85
N ASP A 582 -0.56 -21.31 20.75
CA ASP A 582 -1.41 -21.56 19.58
C ASP A 582 -1.47 -20.38 18.61
N ARG A 583 -0.88 -19.22 18.95
CA ARG A 583 -0.91 -18.00 18.12
C ARG A 583 0.41 -17.79 17.34
N PRO A 584 0.38 -17.31 16.07
CA PRO A 584 -0.83 -17.04 15.28
C PRO A 584 -1.48 -18.34 14.78
N LEU A 585 -2.81 -18.35 14.68
CA LEU A 585 -3.62 -19.50 14.35
C LEU A 585 -3.30 -20.02 12.95
N ASN A 586 -3.15 -19.14 11.96
CA ASN A 586 -2.82 -19.50 10.56
C ASN A 586 -1.53 -20.33 10.40
N GLN A 587 -0.61 -20.29 11.37
CA GLN A 587 0.65 -21.04 11.32
C GLN A 587 0.63 -22.32 12.16
N LYS A 588 -0.33 -22.44 13.10
CA LYS A 588 -0.27 -23.44 14.17
C LYS A 588 -1.47 -24.37 14.23
N TRP A 589 -2.60 -23.95 13.67
CA TRP A 589 -3.81 -24.74 13.59
C TRP A 589 -4.05 -25.27 12.18
N SER A 590 -4.72 -26.41 12.09
CA SER A 590 -5.28 -26.86 10.81
C SER A 590 -6.44 -25.96 10.40
N TRP A 591 -6.63 -25.78 9.09
CA TRP A 591 -7.64 -24.86 8.56
C TRP A 591 -9.06 -25.20 9.05
N ASP A 592 -9.42 -26.48 9.12
CA ASP A 592 -10.73 -26.92 9.64
C ASP A 592 -10.98 -26.51 11.11
N ARG A 593 -9.92 -26.44 11.93
CA ARG A 593 -9.99 -26.00 13.32
C ARG A 593 -10.22 -24.51 13.42
N ILE A 594 -9.58 -23.74 12.55
CA ILE A 594 -9.80 -22.30 12.42
C ILE A 594 -11.27 -22.05 12.03
N LEU A 595 -11.74 -22.68 10.95
CA LEU A 595 -13.09 -22.45 10.41
C LEU A 595 -14.22 -22.78 11.38
N ARG A 596 -14.12 -23.85 12.17
CA ARG A 596 -15.17 -24.20 13.15
C ARG A 596 -15.07 -23.41 14.46
N SER A 597 -13.97 -22.69 14.70
CA SER A 597 -13.80 -21.88 15.90
C SER A 597 -14.60 -20.56 15.82
N CYS A 598 -14.73 -19.85 16.94
CA CYS A 598 -15.32 -18.50 16.96
C CYS A 598 -14.31 -17.37 16.66
N TYR A 599 -13.04 -17.70 16.41
CA TYR A 599 -12.02 -16.68 16.24
C TYR A 599 -12.15 -15.95 14.91
N ILE A 600 -11.97 -14.64 14.98
CA ILE A 600 -12.15 -13.72 13.86
C ILE A 600 -10.79 -13.21 13.39
N LYS A 601 -10.47 -13.38 12.11
CA LYS A 601 -9.22 -12.91 11.50
C LYS A 601 -9.12 -11.37 11.57
N GLN A 602 -10.20 -10.70 11.19
CA GLN A 602 -10.29 -9.23 11.05
C GLN A 602 -11.72 -8.71 11.18
N ALA A 603 -11.89 -7.38 11.25
CA ALA A 603 -13.21 -6.77 11.42
C ALA A 603 -14.19 -7.22 10.31
N ASP A 604 -15.37 -7.71 10.71
CA ASP A 604 -16.44 -8.17 9.81
C ASP A 604 -17.76 -7.41 10.10
N VAL A 605 -18.49 -7.77 11.15
CA VAL A 605 -19.60 -6.95 11.66
C VAL A 605 -19.11 -5.55 12.02
N LEU A 606 -17.93 -5.46 12.63
CA LEU A 606 -17.30 -4.18 12.98
C LEU A 606 -16.87 -3.38 11.74
N GLN A 607 -16.54 -4.04 10.61
CA GLN A 607 -16.28 -3.34 9.35
C GLN A 607 -17.55 -2.67 8.82
N GLY A 608 -18.69 -3.39 8.86
CA GLY A 608 -19.97 -2.84 8.46
C GLY A 608 -20.45 -1.70 9.36
N ILE A 609 -20.26 -1.83 10.67
CA ILE A 609 -20.56 -0.74 11.61
C ILE A 609 -19.67 0.48 11.33
N TYR A 610 -18.40 0.30 10.98
CA TYR A 610 -17.55 1.43 10.61
C TYR A 610 -18.02 2.14 9.32
N PHE A 611 -18.39 1.39 8.27
CA PHE A 611 -18.90 1.99 7.03
C PHE A 611 -20.24 2.72 7.21
N PHE A 612 -21.11 2.19 8.07
CA PHE A 612 -22.47 2.67 8.26
C PHE A 612 -22.73 3.15 9.69
N GLU A 613 -21.71 3.74 10.31
CA GLU A 613 -21.71 4.17 11.72
C GLU A 613 -22.90 5.05 12.05
N ASP A 614 -23.33 5.90 11.12
CA ASP A 614 -24.43 6.84 11.25
C ASP A 614 -25.82 6.18 11.32
N ARG A 615 -25.93 4.89 11.03
CA ARG A 615 -27.18 4.11 11.14
C ARG A 615 -27.44 3.54 12.52
N TYR A 616 -26.45 3.56 13.41
CA TYR A 616 -26.52 2.87 14.69
C TYR A 616 -26.28 3.83 15.85
N ASP A 617 -27.02 3.62 16.94
CA ASP A 617 -26.74 4.31 18.20
C ASP A 617 -25.46 3.77 18.86
N LEU A 618 -24.88 4.57 19.76
CA LEU A 618 -23.64 4.22 20.47
C LEU A 618 -23.74 2.91 21.25
N GLU A 619 -24.92 2.59 21.78
CA GLU A 619 -25.11 1.38 22.57
C GLU A 619 -25.11 0.13 21.69
N THR A 620 -25.70 0.20 20.50
CA THR A 620 -25.65 -0.86 19.49
C THR A 620 -24.23 -1.08 19.00
N ILE A 621 -23.49 0.01 18.75
CA ILE A 621 -22.06 -0.08 18.41
C ILE A 621 -21.29 -0.75 19.55
N ARG A 622 -21.53 -0.33 20.80
CA ARG A 622 -20.87 -0.88 22.00
C ARG A 622 -21.12 -2.38 22.16
N ARG A 623 -22.37 -2.82 22.12
CA ARG A 623 -22.72 -4.25 22.27
C ARG A 623 -22.04 -5.13 21.23
N ASN A 624 -22.03 -4.71 19.96
CA ASN A 624 -21.34 -5.44 18.91
C ASN A 624 -19.81 -5.40 19.10
N PHE A 625 -19.25 -4.25 19.46
CA PHE A 625 -17.82 -4.10 19.71
C PHE A 625 -17.34 -5.01 20.85
N ASP A 626 -17.98 -4.94 22.01
CA ASP A 626 -17.64 -5.73 23.19
C ASP A 626 -17.89 -7.24 23.00
N PHE A 627 -18.76 -7.61 22.05
CA PHE A 627 -18.95 -9.00 21.65
C PHE A 627 -17.85 -9.50 20.71
N TYR A 628 -17.54 -8.75 19.64
CA TYR A 628 -16.68 -9.21 18.56
C TYR A 628 -15.19 -8.96 18.78
N GLU A 629 -14.80 -7.86 19.43
CA GLU A 629 -13.39 -7.54 19.67
C GLU A 629 -12.67 -8.64 20.47
N PRO A 630 -13.20 -9.15 21.60
CA PRO A 630 -12.54 -10.21 22.37
C PRO A 630 -12.39 -11.57 21.65
N ARG A 631 -13.03 -11.74 20.48
CA ARG A 631 -12.94 -12.92 19.61
C ARG A 631 -12.02 -12.70 18.41
N THR A 632 -11.52 -11.48 18.22
CA THR A 632 -10.68 -11.12 17.07
C THR A 632 -9.20 -11.34 17.38
N VAL A 633 -8.51 -12.17 16.58
CA VAL A 633 -7.07 -12.44 16.73
C VAL A 633 -6.19 -11.37 16.07
N HIS A 634 -6.80 -10.61 15.15
CA HIS A 634 -6.17 -9.58 14.31
C HIS A 634 -4.97 -10.13 13.53
N GLU A 635 -5.18 -11.25 12.82
CA GLU A 635 -4.18 -11.91 11.97
C GLU A 635 -4.19 -11.36 10.52
N SER A 636 -4.93 -10.27 10.31
CA SER A 636 -4.78 -9.37 9.17
C SER A 636 -4.29 -8.01 9.66
N SER A 637 -3.36 -7.42 8.92
CA SER A 637 -2.84 -6.07 9.18
C SER A 637 -3.94 -5.00 9.10
N LEU A 638 -5.00 -5.24 8.34
CA LEU A 638 -6.15 -4.34 8.18
C LEU A 638 -7.06 -4.28 9.43
N SER A 639 -6.97 -5.26 10.34
CA SER A 639 -7.91 -5.39 11.45
C SER A 639 -7.81 -4.31 12.54
N PRO A 640 -6.62 -3.96 13.09
CA PRO A 640 -6.55 -3.12 14.26
C PRO A 640 -7.08 -1.70 14.03
N CYS A 641 -6.94 -1.13 12.83
CA CYS A 641 -7.35 0.25 12.59
C CYS A 641 -8.86 0.48 12.76
N VAL A 642 -9.70 -0.43 12.25
CA VAL A 642 -11.16 -0.35 12.43
C VAL A 642 -11.53 -0.47 13.92
N HIS A 643 -10.85 -1.34 14.65
CA HIS A 643 -11.06 -1.48 16.09
C HIS A 643 -10.60 -0.24 16.86
N ALA A 644 -9.51 0.40 16.45
CA ALA A 644 -9.05 1.66 17.02
C ALA A 644 -10.08 2.77 16.83
N ILE A 645 -10.65 2.89 15.61
CA ILE A 645 -11.65 3.90 15.28
C ILE A 645 -12.95 3.70 16.07
N LEU A 646 -13.43 2.46 16.18
CA LEU A 646 -14.64 2.16 16.95
C LEU A 646 -14.43 2.30 18.46
N ALA A 647 -13.28 1.86 19.00
CA ALA A 647 -12.93 2.09 20.40
C ALA A 647 -12.88 3.59 20.73
N ALA A 648 -12.23 4.38 19.87
CA ALA A 648 -12.20 5.83 19.93
C ALA A 648 -13.61 6.42 19.97
N LYS A 649 -14.49 5.99 19.07
CA LYS A 649 -15.88 6.44 19.00
C LYS A 649 -16.66 6.13 20.28
N LEU A 650 -16.37 5.00 20.92
CA LEU A 650 -16.99 4.55 22.16
C LEU A 650 -16.39 5.20 23.42
N GLY A 651 -15.39 6.08 23.29
CA GLY A 651 -14.66 6.65 24.42
C GLY A 651 -13.78 5.64 25.16
N ASP A 652 -13.45 4.51 24.53
CA ASP A 652 -12.52 3.53 25.07
C ASP A 652 -11.09 3.87 24.63
N GLU A 653 -10.56 4.93 25.25
CA GLU A 653 -9.26 5.51 24.88
C GLU A 653 -8.11 4.50 25.02
N ALA A 654 -8.19 3.62 26.03
CA ALA A 654 -7.17 2.63 26.31
C ALA A 654 -7.07 1.58 25.18
N ARG A 655 -8.19 0.95 24.79
CA ARG A 655 -8.19 -0.01 23.68
C ARG A 655 -7.90 0.68 22.35
N ALA A 656 -8.40 1.90 22.14
CA ALA A 656 -8.11 2.67 20.93
C ALA A 656 -6.60 2.90 20.75
N TYR A 657 -5.89 3.26 21.83
CA TYR A 657 -4.45 3.45 21.81
C TYR A 657 -3.66 2.15 21.62
N GLU A 658 -4.09 1.05 22.25
CA GLU A 658 -3.49 -0.27 22.05
C GLU A 658 -3.57 -0.72 20.59
N PHE A 659 -4.75 -0.61 19.96
CA PHE A 659 -4.93 -0.95 18.56
C PHE A 659 -4.13 -0.05 17.62
N TYR A 660 -4.07 1.25 17.91
CA TYR A 660 -3.23 2.20 17.17
C TYR A 660 -1.76 1.77 17.18
N LEU A 661 -1.18 1.44 18.34
CA LEU A 661 0.22 1.02 18.42
C LEU A 661 0.48 -0.25 17.59
N ARG A 662 -0.46 -1.20 17.60
CA ARG A 662 -0.35 -2.44 16.84
C ARG A 662 -0.35 -2.20 15.33
N THR A 663 -1.17 -1.29 14.80
CA THR A 663 -1.12 -0.95 13.36
C THR A 663 0.09 -0.08 13.03
N ALA A 664 0.41 0.90 13.88
CA ALA A 664 1.44 1.90 13.60
C ALA A 664 2.84 1.29 13.52
N ARG A 665 3.15 0.35 14.41
CA ARG A 665 4.49 -0.27 14.51
C ARG A 665 4.53 -1.70 13.98
N LEU A 666 3.53 -2.10 13.19
CA LEU A 666 3.38 -3.46 12.69
C LEU A 666 4.67 -3.97 12.03
N ASP A 667 5.19 -3.22 11.05
CA ASP A 667 6.41 -3.58 10.31
C ASP A 667 7.68 -3.24 11.11
N LEU A 668 7.70 -2.09 11.80
CA LEU A 668 8.89 -1.63 12.55
C LEU A 668 9.29 -2.58 13.68
N ASP A 669 8.31 -3.19 14.36
CA ASP A 669 8.54 -4.12 15.47
C ASP A 669 8.29 -5.59 15.07
N ASP A 670 7.97 -5.83 13.80
CA ASP A 670 7.65 -7.13 13.21
C ASP A 670 6.61 -7.91 14.05
N TYR A 671 5.45 -7.30 14.26
CA TYR A 671 4.37 -7.85 15.10
C TYR A 671 3.81 -9.17 14.55
N ASN A 672 3.68 -9.27 13.22
CA ASN A 672 3.14 -10.44 12.53
C ASN A 672 4.20 -11.51 12.24
N ASN A 673 5.49 -11.19 12.42
CA ASN A 673 6.62 -12.06 12.11
C ASN A 673 6.61 -12.54 10.64
N ASP A 674 6.39 -11.57 9.74
CA ASP A 674 6.41 -11.76 8.28
C ASP A 674 6.84 -10.49 7.52
N THR A 675 7.49 -9.53 8.20
CA THR A 675 8.01 -8.30 7.58
C THR A 675 9.15 -8.59 6.61
N GLU A 676 9.84 -9.73 6.73
CA GLU A 676 10.82 -10.21 5.76
C GLU A 676 10.26 -10.37 4.33
N ASP A 677 8.94 -10.57 4.20
CA ASP A 677 8.26 -10.69 2.90
C ASP A 677 7.90 -9.33 2.27
N GLY A 678 8.15 -8.22 2.97
CA GLY A 678 7.80 -6.84 2.59
C GLY A 678 6.89 -6.16 3.61
N CYS A 679 6.87 -4.82 3.62
CA CYS A 679 6.06 -4.00 4.51
C CYS A 679 4.57 -4.06 4.15
N HIS A 680 3.67 -3.87 5.10
CA HIS A 680 2.22 -3.94 4.90
C HIS A 680 1.65 -2.57 4.46
N ILE A 681 1.96 -2.16 3.23
CA ILE A 681 1.66 -0.82 2.69
C ILE A 681 0.19 -0.42 2.81
N THR A 682 -0.76 -1.29 2.48
CA THR A 682 -2.18 -0.92 2.56
C THR A 682 -2.66 -0.70 4.01
N SER A 683 -2.08 -1.43 4.96
CA SER A 683 -2.33 -1.26 6.40
C SER A 683 -1.82 0.09 6.94
N MET A 684 -0.81 0.68 6.31
CA MET A 684 -0.27 1.98 6.70
C MET A 684 -1.31 3.10 6.56
N ALA A 685 -2.25 2.98 5.61
CA ALA A 685 -3.38 3.90 5.49
C ALA A 685 -4.32 3.77 6.71
N GLY A 686 -4.52 2.54 7.20
CA GLY A 686 -5.25 2.28 8.45
C GLY A 686 -4.63 2.94 9.68
N THR A 687 -3.30 3.05 9.75
CA THR A 687 -2.65 3.82 10.83
C THR A 687 -3.03 5.29 10.77
N TRP A 688 -3.01 5.90 9.59
CA TRP A 688 -3.46 7.29 9.42
C TRP A 688 -4.94 7.46 9.81
N MET A 689 -5.80 6.54 9.36
CA MET A 689 -7.23 6.55 9.71
C MET A 689 -7.45 6.46 11.22
N SER A 690 -6.65 5.65 11.93
CA SER A 690 -6.75 5.54 13.40
C SER A 690 -6.51 6.87 14.12
N VAL A 691 -5.61 7.71 13.59
CA VAL A 691 -5.38 9.06 14.15
C VAL A 691 -6.48 10.02 13.73
N VAL A 692 -6.81 10.09 12.43
CA VAL A 692 -7.67 11.15 11.91
C VAL A 692 -9.16 10.85 12.13
N GLU A 693 -9.60 9.63 11.79
CA GLU A 693 -10.98 9.20 11.97
C GLU A 693 -11.24 8.61 13.36
N GLY A 694 -10.21 8.05 14.02
CA GLY A 694 -10.30 7.60 15.41
C GLY A 694 -10.12 8.77 16.37
N PHE A 695 -8.87 9.14 16.68
CA PHE A 695 -8.58 10.16 17.71
C PHE A 695 -9.07 11.56 17.35
N GLY A 696 -9.02 11.94 16.07
CA GLY A 696 -9.57 13.21 15.58
C GLY A 696 -11.10 13.20 15.46
N GLY A 697 -11.72 12.01 15.48
CA GLY A 697 -13.16 11.83 15.28
C GLY A 697 -13.66 12.41 13.95
N MET A 698 -12.79 12.48 12.92
CA MET A 698 -13.10 13.13 11.65
C MET A 698 -14.16 12.37 10.86
N ARG A 699 -15.23 13.06 10.44
CA ARG A 699 -16.26 12.55 9.53
C ARG A 699 -16.68 13.63 8.56
N VAL A 700 -17.27 13.24 7.42
CA VAL A 700 -18.02 14.17 6.56
C VAL A 700 -19.51 14.02 6.86
N ARG A 701 -20.17 15.11 7.26
CA ARG A 701 -21.61 15.17 7.57
C ARG A 701 -22.24 16.34 6.84
N ASP A 702 -23.27 16.08 6.04
CA ASP A 702 -24.01 17.11 5.29
C ASP A 702 -23.10 18.08 4.51
N GLY A 703 -22.03 17.54 3.91
CA GLY A 703 -21.04 18.30 3.14
C GLY A 703 -20.07 19.15 3.97
N LYS A 704 -20.04 18.98 5.30
CA LYS A 704 -19.10 19.64 6.23
C LYS A 704 -18.18 18.61 6.88
N LEU A 705 -16.95 19.03 7.21
CA LEU A 705 -16.09 18.23 8.09
C LEU A 705 -16.59 18.33 9.53
N SER A 706 -16.58 17.21 10.24
CA SER A 706 -16.96 17.11 11.65
C SER A 706 -15.83 16.48 12.45
N PHE A 707 -15.52 17.04 13.62
CA PHE A 707 -14.48 16.59 14.53
C PHE A 707 -15.06 16.36 15.93
N GLN A 708 -14.70 15.23 16.54
CA GLN A 708 -14.98 14.91 17.93
C GLN A 708 -13.71 14.35 18.57
N PRO A 709 -12.66 15.17 18.71
CA PRO A 709 -11.36 14.64 19.07
C PRO A 709 -11.25 14.34 20.57
N PHE A 710 -10.43 13.35 20.90
CA PHE A 710 -9.87 13.17 22.23
C PHE A 710 -8.36 12.97 22.10
N ILE A 711 -7.64 13.08 23.22
CA ILE A 711 -6.19 12.94 23.25
C ILE A 711 -5.80 11.67 24.02
N PRO A 712 -5.05 10.73 23.42
CA PRO A 712 -4.51 9.60 24.15
C PRO A 712 -3.66 10.06 25.34
N GLU A 713 -3.76 9.38 26.49
CA GLU A 713 -3.13 9.80 27.75
C GLU A 713 -1.62 10.08 27.63
N LYS A 714 -0.91 9.28 26.80
CA LYS A 714 0.53 9.40 26.56
C LYS A 714 0.94 10.60 25.70
N TRP A 715 -0.01 11.22 24.99
CA TRP A 715 0.28 12.33 24.10
C TRP A 715 0.04 13.66 24.81
N SER A 716 0.95 14.59 24.60
CA SER A 716 0.79 15.99 25.02
C SER A 716 -0.09 16.74 24.03
N SER A 717 0.04 16.41 22.75
CA SER A 717 -0.82 16.89 21.67
C SER A 717 -0.65 16.01 20.43
N PHE A 718 -1.55 16.18 19.47
CA PHE A 718 -1.28 15.76 18.09
C PHE A 718 -1.87 16.77 17.10
N SER A 719 -1.32 16.82 15.89
CA SER A 719 -1.91 17.59 14.80
C SER A 719 -1.82 16.86 13.47
N PHE A 720 -2.80 17.09 12.61
CA PHE A 720 -2.88 16.49 11.28
C PHE A 720 -3.43 17.48 10.25
N HIS A 721 -3.03 17.32 9.00
CA HIS A 721 -3.49 18.12 7.87
C HIS A 721 -4.63 17.44 7.11
N ILE A 722 -5.60 18.23 6.64
CA ILE A 722 -6.71 17.78 5.80
C ILE A 722 -6.99 18.80 4.71
N GLY A 723 -6.97 18.35 3.46
CA GLY A 723 -7.56 19.05 2.32
C GLY A 723 -9.05 18.73 2.19
N PHE A 724 -9.90 19.75 2.06
CA PHE A 724 -11.35 19.56 1.86
C PHE A 724 -11.95 20.69 1.03
N ARG A 725 -12.41 20.38 -0.19
CA ARG A 725 -13.10 21.30 -1.11
C ARG A 725 -12.37 22.64 -1.32
N GLY A 726 -11.04 22.62 -1.40
CA GLY A 726 -10.17 23.80 -1.57
C GLY A 726 -9.70 24.46 -0.28
N ALA A 727 -10.19 24.03 0.88
CA ALA A 727 -9.61 24.37 2.19
C ALA A 727 -8.44 23.44 2.50
N LEU A 728 -7.39 23.97 3.14
CA LEU A 728 -6.31 23.18 3.74
C LEU A 728 -6.26 23.50 5.23
N LEU A 729 -6.65 22.53 6.05
CA LEU A 729 -6.79 22.69 7.48
C LEU A 729 -5.69 21.93 8.20
N ASN A 730 -5.05 22.55 9.19
CA ASN A 730 -4.28 21.86 10.23
C ASN A 730 -5.11 21.83 11.51
N ILE A 731 -5.43 20.62 11.98
CA ILE A 731 -6.18 20.40 13.22
C ILE A 731 -5.18 19.98 14.27
N ARG A 732 -5.04 20.77 15.34
CA ARG A 732 -4.21 20.48 16.50
C ARG A 732 -5.10 20.25 17.71
N VAL A 733 -4.88 19.12 18.39
CA VAL A 733 -5.62 18.71 19.58
C VAL A 733 -4.64 18.66 20.75
N SER A 734 -4.98 19.38 21.82
CA SER A 734 -4.27 19.34 23.11
C SER A 734 -5.24 18.91 24.22
N LYS A 735 -4.74 18.86 25.46
CA LYS A 735 -5.59 18.62 26.64
C LYS A 735 -6.54 19.79 26.96
N GLU A 736 -6.28 20.98 26.41
CA GLU A 736 -7.01 22.21 26.76
C GLU A 736 -7.93 22.70 25.63
N ASP A 737 -7.54 22.48 24.39
CA ASP A 737 -8.25 22.99 23.22
C ASP A 737 -8.02 22.19 21.94
N VAL A 738 -8.93 22.41 21.00
CA VAL A 738 -8.80 22.08 19.58
C VAL A 738 -8.53 23.37 18.83
N GLN A 739 -7.40 23.43 18.12
CA GLN A 739 -7.01 24.55 17.28
C GLN A 739 -7.14 24.11 15.82
N ILE A 740 -7.79 24.92 15.00
CA ILE A 740 -7.93 24.65 13.57
C ILE A 740 -7.38 25.86 12.81
N ARG A 741 -6.31 25.63 12.06
CA ARG A 741 -5.69 26.64 11.21
C ARG A 741 -6.03 26.38 9.76
N ASN A 742 -6.63 27.36 9.10
CA ASN A 742 -6.87 27.33 7.67
C ASN A 742 -5.72 28.04 6.95
N THR A 743 -4.95 27.31 6.15
CA THR A 743 -3.81 27.86 5.39
C THR A 743 -4.14 28.13 3.93
N SER A 744 -5.42 28.04 3.53
CA SER A 744 -5.86 28.36 2.18
C SER A 744 -6.64 29.67 2.12
N ASP A 745 -6.85 30.12 0.88
CA ASP A 745 -7.58 31.34 0.56
C ASP A 745 -9.12 31.15 0.55
N LYS A 746 -9.62 30.03 1.09
CA LYS A 746 -11.04 29.67 1.06
C LYS A 746 -11.58 29.50 2.48
N GLU A 747 -12.59 30.30 2.82
CA GLU A 747 -13.39 30.09 4.03
C GLU A 747 -14.05 28.70 4.01
N THR A 748 -14.12 28.05 5.17
CA THR A 748 -14.81 26.78 5.32
C THR A 748 -15.58 26.71 6.63
N THR A 749 -16.57 25.82 6.65
CA THR A 749 -17.39 25.55 7.82
C THR A 749 -17.16 24.12 8.29
N VAL A 750 -16.89 23.96 9.58
CA VAL A 750 -16.68 22.66 10.22
C VAL A 750 -17.61 22.50 11.42
N LEU A 751 -17.82 21.26 11.86
CA LEU A 751 -18.48 20.93 13.11
C LEU A 751 -17.41 20.50 14.13
N VAL A 752 -17.36 21.13 15.30
CA VAL A 752 -16.49 20.70 16.41
C VAL A 752 -17.37 20.38 17.61
N TYR A 753 -17.33 19.13 18.08
CA TYR A 753 -18.25 18.60 19.09
C TYR A 753 -19.73 18.87 18.75
N GLY A 754 -20.07 18.76 17.45
CA GLY A 754 -21.42 18.97 16.93
C GLY A 754 -21.84 20.45 16.78
N LYS A 755 -20.98 21.41 17.11
CA LYS A 755 -21.25 22.85 16.94
C LYS A 755 -20.59 23.38 15.68
N GLU A 756 -21.35 24.14 14.90
CA GLU A 756 -20.85 24.78 13.70
C GLU A 756 -19.83 25.88 14.01
N GLN A 757 -18.72 25.86 13.28
CA GLN A 757 -17.64 26.84 13.37
C GLN A 757 -17.27 27.29 11.95
N ILE A 758 -17.19 28.59 11.76
CA ILE A 758 -16.70 29.20 10.52
C ILE A 758 -15.22 29.50 10.72
N ILE A 759 -14.42 29.15 9.72
CA ILE A 759 -12.98 29.39 9.71
C ILE A 759 -12.65 30.19 8.45
N ASP A 760 -12.34 31.46 8.64
CA ASP A 760 -11.96 32.37 7.57
C ASP A 760 -10.70 31.87 6.83
N ALA A 761 -10.50 32.38 5.63
CA ALA A 761 -9.27 32.15 4.88
C ALA A 761 -8.04 32.66 5.67
N ASN A 762 -6.96 31.90 5.68
CA ASN A 762 -5.70 32.26 6.36
C ASN A 762 -5.87 32.61 7.87
N ALA A 763 -6.83 31.98 8.56
CA ALA A 763 -7.17 32.26 9.95
C ALA A 763 -7.07 31.03 10.87
N ASP A 764 -7.02 31.31 12.17
CA ASP A 764 -6.98 30.31 13.24
C ASP A 764 -8.28 30.36 14.06
N LEU A 765 -8.78 29.19 14.43
CA LEU A 765 -9.91 29.00 15.35
C LEU A 765 -9.44 28.20 16.56
N ILE A 766 -9.84 28.61 17.76
CA ILE A 766 -9.58 27.86 19.01
C ILE A 766 -10.91 27.50 19.66
N VAL A 767 -11.13 26.22 19.90
CA VAL A 767 -12.29 25.68 20.63
C VAL A 767 -11.79 25.05 21.93
N LYS A 768 -12.19 25.61 23.07
CA LYS A 768 -11.85 25.05 24.39
C LYS A 768 -12.60 23.75 24.66
N ILE A 769 -11.90 22.75 25.18
CA ILE A 769 -12.48 21.49 25.65
C ILE A 769 -12.92 21.75 27.10
N ASN A 770 -14.22 21.69 27.37
CA ASN A 770 -14.79 21.92 28.70
C ASN A 770 -14.74 20.68 29.58
#